data_AF-A0A523RGX7-F1
#
_entry.id   AF-A0A523RGX7-F1
#
_cell.length_a   1.000
_cell.length_b   1.000
_cell.length_c   1.000
_cell.angle_alpha   90.00
_cell.angle_beta   90.00
_cell.angle_gamma   90.00
#
_symmetry.space_group_name_H-M   'P 1'
#
loop_
_entity.id
_entity.type
_entity.pdbx_description
1 polymer ?
#
loop_
_entity_poly.entity_id
_entity_poly.type
_entity_poly.pdbx_seq_one_letter_code
_entity_poly.pdbx_strand_id
1 'polypeptide(L)'
;MKAYTSVSRKSVGEDRVAICPIFGCEFMIRVKPLKFRFLGFGKYPKCKKHHIPLVYVDERIGDFVDAALACFFDKAGLPPSELLEDIKSKFPNEVTSFVEGWVYCITVGRGAPIVSRYMDAISNAYLKQLTKKQIKALKKGDDSKPNLVSKTIKNGMDEITIQYTRIFKHLRAHSEVLTDHQKLQALSKNLQNYLKDWQKCVLKHNEIINSPENKHEMALDEIKSNYDQILNIGTCRCLLGLNPESKEIKKAKITAFDRFSSYHEFYNEGLTMKFTKSDIKRQEKQSEDIRVLNKDKQKHNKKKLYNDNKNENLDTKLIKSLINLIYECECEFVEFEKSSTNKLNLNITGGISLRRFKKRIVAYEISKILGISLDTAKRWSYQLELPRNNPLNMTIRPTTFKKICEHIEIFSNHTEIYNSFSGVLTDYNEKKYNKDFLDMLVSIFNKYIKGGGGKSWLSQILGKSRAYIFDLEHRRGERGEVGPEHYAKYFNLLTSIHLINKERLDFKEGLNISDLKAECRNLIFKEMKNRNMIKELCESKYSRRIINTDNRELFDIVIHSLLALTKIERGGSNKNSDFVYEYTDLSRLISITNSRDFLTGKFRNGYILAKTECTRLIKKIRKGFFKAPGVCHDAIYRIKTHINNPHWRVYEKHFIDLRGIQRKELLDLSLGLDVYDKDFIEDAHPFVTKDGQIIKGRYVLYIARHHLDEDQKHYLIFDYNSTDFTFKIIPLASKSHWKVHANKEEFKRNKILLNARMKHLYRILNFSNIPKRNYVHIIKSEFNNETIMINGQEIKIWDKFQEKIIEEWIRRWKARKILSDKEYYTRYYPNFYTYHYKPLLRDMELFRQKNSNCKKPEFWYWYFRHYLKKKKYPNGITYRFCD
;
A
#
# COMPACT_ATOMS: atom_id res chain seq x y z
N MET A 1 -3.12 17.53 -11.04
CA MET A 1 -3.12 18.99 -10.79
C MET A 1 -4.07 19.34 -9.64
N LYS A 2 -3.60 20.03 -8.61
CA LYS A 2 -4.45 20.55 -7.52
C LYS A 2 -5.33 21.66 -8.10
N ALA A 3 -6.65 21.54 -7.99
CA ALA A 3 -7.56 22.58 -8.45
C ALA A 3 -7.45 23.79 -7.51
N TYR A 4 -6.79 24.85 -7.96
CA TYR A 4 -6.70 26.09 -7.18
C TYR A 4 -8.05 26.78 -7.12
N THR A 5 -8.38 27.36 -5.96
CA THR A 5 -9.52 28.25 -5.85
C THR A 5 -9.20 29.49 -6.66
N SER A 6 -9.78 29.61 -7.86
CA SER A 6 -9.63 30.83 -8.66
C SER A 6 -10.12 32.02 -7.83
N VAL A 7 -9.27 33.04 -7.69
CA VAL A 7 -9.53 34.18 -6.79
C VAL A 7 -10.83 34.87 -7.19
N SER A 8 -11.81 34.87 -6.30
CA SER A 8 -13.10 35.50 -6.55
C SER A 8 -13.36 36.61 -5.54
N ARG A 9 -13.59 37.83 -6.04
CA ARG A 9 -14.00 38.98 -5.23
C ARG A 9 -15.37 38.77 -4.57
N LYS A 10 -16.17 37.81 -5.04
CA LYS A 10 -17.47 37.45 -4.45
C LYS A 10 -17.33 36.61 -3.18
N SER A 11 -16.37 35.69 -3.15
CA SER A 11 -16.22 34.70 -2.07
C SER A 11 -15.15 35.06 -1.04
N VAL A 12 -14.29 36.05 -1.32
CA VAL A 12 -13.07 36.32 -0.54
C VAL A 12 -13.30 36.69 0.93
N GLY A 13 -14.51 37.14 1.31
CA GLY A 13 -14.95 37.36 2.71
C GLY A 13 -14.28 38.52 3.45
N GLU A 14 -12.96 38.64 3.31
CA GLU A 14 -12.05 39.62 3.91
C GLU A 14 -11.02 40.10 2.88
N ASP A 15 -10.25 41.14 3.20
CA ASP A 15 -9.10 41.52 2.37
C ASP A 15 -8.07 40.37 2.34
N ARG A 16 -7.63 39.99 1.14
CA ARG A 16 -6.57 38.99 0.88
C ARG A 16 -5.58 39.51 -0.16
N VAL A 17 -4.43 38.85 -0.29
CA VAL A 17 -3.46 39.11 -1.37
C VAL A 17 -3.39 37.89 -2.29
N ALA A 18 -3.46 38.14 -3.59
CA ALA A 18 -3.37 37.12 -4.63
C ALA A 18 -2.10 37.30 -5.46
N ILE A 19 -1.54 36.19 -5.95
CA ILE A 19 -0.31 36.08 -6.74
C ILE A 19 -0.57 35.37 -8.07
N CYS A 20 0.25 35.66 -9.07
CA CYS A 20 0.29 34.91 -10.31
C CYS A 20 0.73 33.45 -10.08
N PRO A 21 0.05 32.45 -10.65
CA PRO A 21 0.43 31.05 -10.46
C PRO A 21 1.69 30.64 -11.23
N ILE A 22 2.14 31.38 -12.25
CA ILE A 22 3.45 31.13 -12.92
C ILE A 22 4.60 31.51 -11.99
N PHE A 23 5.50 30.55 -11.72
CA PHE A 23 6.70 30.78 -10.89
C PHE A 23 7.58 31.88 -11.48
N GLY A 24 8.22 32.67 -10.62
CA GLY A 24 9.04 33.81 -11.05
C GLY A 24 8.24 35.05 -11.43
N CYS A 25 6.91 35.00 -11.46
CA CYS A 25 6.09 36.19 -11.60
C CYS A 25 5.87 36.85 -10.24
N GLU A 26 6.28 38.11 -10.12
CA GLU A 26 6.11 38.91 -8.90
C GLU A 26 4.75 39.64 -8.85
N PHE A 27 3.90 39.45 -9.85
CA PHE A 27 2.62 40.15 -9.92
C PHE A 27 1.70 39.71 -8.78
N MET A 28 1.37 40.67 -7.92
CA MET A 28 0.43 40.51 -6.82
C MET A 28 -0.58 41.65 -6.77
N ILE A 29 -1.76 41.36 -6.24
CA ILE A 29 -2.80 42.37 -6.00
C ILE A 29 -3.54 42.09 -4.70
N ARG A 30 -3.88 43.16 -3.98
CA ARG A 30 -4.86 43.07 -2.88
C ARG A 30 -6.27 42.89 -3.44
N VAL A 31 -6.94 41.85 -2.98
CA VAL A 31 -8.31 41.49 -3.34
C VAL A 31 -9.22 41.89 -2.19
N LYS A 32 -10.11 42.85 -2.45
CA LYS A 32 -11.13 43.29 -1.49
C LYS A 32 -12.48 42.63 -1.77
N PRO A 33 -13.26 42.29 -0.73
CA PRO A 33 -14.63 41.81 -0.91
C PRO A 33 -15.50 42.88 -1.59
N LEU A 34 -16.48 42.46 -2.38
CA LEU A 34 -17.47 43.36 -2.97
C LEU A 34 -18.40 43.91 -1.89
N LYS A 35 -18.62 45.23 -1.89
CA LYS A 35 -19.56 45.91 -0.96
C LYS A 35 -20.99 45.41 -1.10
N PHE A 36 -21.42 45.05 -2.32
CA PHE A 36 -22.73 44.48 -2.62
C PHE A 36 -22.55 43.17 -3.40
N ARG A 37 -22.75 42.03 -2.74
CA ARG A 37 -22.43 40.69 -3.29
C ARG A 37 -23.20 40.32 -4.57
N PHE A 38 -24.33 40.98 -4.83
CA PHE A 38 -25.30 40.67 -5.88
C PHE A 38 -25.02 41.37 -7.24
N LEU A 39 -24.33 42.53 -7.24
CA LEU A 39 -24.18 43.40 -8.43
C LEU A 39 -22.86 43.21 -9.21
N GLY A 40 -22.05 42.20 -8.90
CA GLY A 40 -20.76 42.00 -9.55
C GLY A 40 -20.80 40.95 -10.68
N PHE A 41 -20.80 41.36 -11.96
CA PHE A 41 -20.43 40.44 -13.04
C PHE A 41 -18.92 40.11 -12.96
N GLY A 42 -18.61 38.82 -13.18
CA GLY A 42 -17.37 38.18 -12.77
C GLY A 42 -16.10 38.68 -13.44
N LYS A 43 -15.15 39.17 -12.63
CA LYS A 43 -13.73 39.14 -13.02
C LYS A 43 -12.92 38.51 -11.90
N TYR A 44 -12.53 37.27 -12.11
CA TYR A 44 -11.36 36.68 -11.46
C TYR A 44 -10.18 37.61 -11.80
N PRO A 45 -9.50 38.22 -10.83
CA PRO A 45 -8.31 39.02 -11.11
C PRO A 45 -7.34 38.17 -11.93
N LYS A 46 -6.78 38.75 -12.99
CA LYS A 46 -5.82 38.10 -13.87
C LYS A 46 -4.46 38.75 -13.72
N CYS A 47 -3.40 37.97 -13.94
CA CYS A 47 -2.05 38.51 -14.04
C CYS A 47 -1.95 39.47 -15.22
N LYS A 48 -1.37 40.66 -15.04
CA LYS A 48 -1.16 41.61 -16.15
C LYS A 48 -0.19 41.09 -17.22
N LYS A 49 0.79 40.26 -16.81
CA LYS A 49 1.83 39.71 -17.70
C LYS A 49 1.38 38.45 -18.43
N HIS A 50 0.69 37.54 -17.73
CA HIS A 50 0.36 36.21 -18.25
C HIS A 50 -1.13 36.03 -18.59
N HIS A 51 -1.98 37.01 -18.25
CA HIS A 51 -3.43 36.99 -18.51
C HIS A 51 -4.22 35.79 -17.96
N ILE A 52 -3.62 35.02 -17.03
CA ILE A 52 -4.24 33.90 -16.32
C ILE A 52 -4.85 34.33 -14.97
N PRO A 53 -5.85 33.61 -14.43
CA PRO A 53 -6.42 33.88 -13.10
C PRO A 53 -5.37 33.83 -11.99
N LEU A 54 -5.48 34.73 -11.02
CA LEU A 54 -4.65 34.71 -9.83
C LEU A 54 -5.12 33.66 -8.82
N VAL A 55 -4.21 33.29 -7.93
CA VAL A 55 -4.41 32.36 -6.80
C VAL A 55 -4.02 33.05 -5.49
N TYR A 56 -4.55 32.61 -4.35
CA TYR A 56 -4.17 33.21 -3.08
C TYR A 56 -2.72 32.86 -2.71
N VAL A 57 -2.01 33.81 -2.11
CA VAL A 57 -0.58 33.64 -1.76
C VAL A 57 -0.38 32.46 -0.80
N ASP A 58 -1.23 32.34 0.21
CA ASP A 58 -1.21 31.27 1.22
C ASP A 58 -1.53 29.88 0.64
N GLU A 59 -2.13 29.82 -0.54
CA GLU A 59 -2.39 28.55 -1.25
C GLU A 59 -1.26 28.17 -2.21
N ARG A 60 -0.50 29.15 -2.73
CA ARG A 60 0.44 28.93 -3.84
C ARG A 60 1.91 28.86 -3.43
N ILE A 61 2.32 29.58 -2.38
CA ILE A 61 3.74 29.71 -2.03
C ILE A 61 4.35 28.37 -1.56
N GLY A 62 3.54 27.51 -0.92
CA GLY A 62 3.96 26.16 -0.53
C GLY A 62 4.37 25.29 -1.72
N ASP A 63 3.61 25.33 -2.82
CA ASP A 63 3.89 24.54 -4.02
C ASP A 63 5.20 24.98 -4.71
N PHE A 64 5.52 26.28 -4.70
CA PHE A 64 6.81 26.77 -5.16
C PHE A 64 7.96 26.19 -4.34
N VAL A 65 7.80 26.19 -3.02
CA VAL A 65 8.81 25.64 -2.11
C VAL A 65 8.95 24.14 -2.27
N ASP A 66 7.86 23.39 -2.43
CA ASP A 66 7.90 21.96 -2.70
C ASP A 66 8.65 21.67 -4.00
N ALA A 67 8.38 22.43 -5.06
CA ALA A 67 9.06 22.32 -6.34
C ALA A 67 10.57 22.60 -6.24
N ALA A 68 10.95 23.67 -5.54
CA ALA A 68 12.35 24.01 -5.31
C ALA A 68 13.08 22.94 -4.49
N LEU A 69 12.46 22.43 -3.41
CA LEU A 69 13.04 21.38 -2.57
C LEU A 69 13.16 20.06 -3.32
N ALA A 70 12.17 19.70 -4.13
CA ALA A 70 12.24 18.54 -5.01
C ALA A 70 13.41 18.70 -6.00
N CYS A 71 13.55 19.87 -6.62
CA CYS A 71 14.66 20.17 -7.52
C CYS A 71 16.03 20.06 -6.83
N PHE A 72 16.20 20.63 -5.64
CA PHE A 72 17.50 20.64 -4.95
C PHE A 72 17.96 19.29 -4.44
N PHE A 73 17.01 18.45 -4.00
CA PHE A 73 17.35 17.23 -3.26
C PHE A 73 16.98 15.94 -3.99
N ASP A 74 16.54 16.01 -5.25
CA ASP A 74 16.30 14.82 -6.05
C ASP A 74 17.58 14.02 -6.28
N LYS A 75 17.47 12.70 -6.26
CA LYS A 75 18.58 11.75 -6.36
C LYS A 75 19.32 11.84 -7.69
N ALA A 76 18.64 12.30 -8.74
CA ALA A 76 19.27 12.62 -10.01
C ALA A 76 20.28 13.79 -9.91
N GLY A 77 20.32 14.51 -8.78
CA GLY A 77 21.34 15.52 -8.47
C GLY A 77 22.68 14.98 -8.01
N LEU A 78 22.77 13.69 -7.66
CA LEU A 78 24.07 13.04 -7.48
C LEU A 78 24.81 12.93 -8.83
N PRO A 79 26.15 12.72 -8.84
CA PRO A 79 26.87 12.55 -10.09
C PRO A 79 26.23 11.47 -10.96
N PRO A 80 25.97 11.74 -12.26
CA PRO A 80 25.48 10.73 -13.19
C PRO A 80 26.37 9.49 -13.16
N SER A 81 25.78 8.30 -13.19
CA SER A 81 26.54 7.05 -13.08
C SER A 81 27.61 6.93 -14.16
N GLU A 82 27.30 7.30 -15.40
CA GLU A 82 28.26 7.31 -16.51
C GLU A 82 29.45 8.23 -16.24
N LEU A 83 29.20 9.44 -15.74
CA LEU A 83 30.26 10.37 -15.37
C LEU A 83 31.11 9.81 -14.23
N LEU A 84 30.47 9.27 -13.18
CA LEU A 84 31.17 8.75 -12.03
C LEU A 84 32.05 7.54 -12.36
N GLU A 85 31.59 6.61 -13.21
CA GLU A 85 32.40 5.49 -13.67
C GLU A 85 33.62 5.96 -14.49
N ASP A 86 33.45 6.97 -15.34
CA ASP A 86 34.56 7.60 -16.05
C ASP A 86 35.57 8.25 -15.10
N ILE A 87 35.11 8.96 -14.06
CA ILE A 87 35.99 9.54 -13.03
C ILE A 87 36.72 8.45 -12.26
N LYS A 88 36.04 7.39 -11.84
CA LYS A 88 36.66 6.25 -11.14
C LYS A 88 37.74 5.59 -12.01
N SER A 89 37.51 5.48 -13.31
CA SER A 89 38.47 4.87 -14.24
C SER A 89 39.67 5.77 -14.54
N LYS A 90 39.45 7.07 -14.73
CA LYS A 90 40.49 8.01 -15.23
C LYS A 90 41.20 8.78 -14.13
N PHE A 91 40.53 9.01 -13.01
CA PHE A 91 41.00 9.82 -11.88
C PHE A 91 40.71 9.13 -10.53
N PRO A 92 41.16 7.87 -10.32
CA PRO A 92 40.78 7.06 -9.15
C PRO A 92 41.13 7.73 -7.81
N ASN A 93 42.21 8.52 -7.77
CA ASN A 93 42.66 9.21 -6.56
C ASN A 93 41.85 10.48 -6.24
N GLU A 94 41.00 10.95 -7.16
CA GLU A 94 40.23 12.18 -7.02
C GLU A 94 38.72 11.91 -6.87
N VAL A 95 38.29 10.64 -6.83
CA VAL A 95 36.86 10.24 -6.76
C VAL A 95 36.17 10.84 -5.53
N THR A 96 36.80 10.72 -4.36
CA THR A 96 36.24 11.25 -3.10
C THR A 96 36.08 12.76 -3.18
N SER A 97 37.15 13.47 -3.55
CA SER A 97 37.14 14.94 -3.68
C SER A 97 36.13 15.41 -4.73
N PHE A 98 35.96 14.66 -5.83
CA PHE A 98 34.94 14.90 -6.84
C PHE A 98 33.52 14.73 -6.28
N VAL A 99 33.22 13.63 -5.61
CA VAL A 99 31.88 13.35 -5.06
C VAL A 99 31.52 14.36 -3.97
N GLU A 100 32.43 14.65 -3.04
CA GLU A 100 32.21 15.63 -1.98
C GLU A 100 32.01 17.05 -2.55
N GLY A 101 32.87 17.47 -3.49
CA GLY A 101 32.74 18.74 -4.18
C GLY A 101 31.45 18.85 -4.99
N TRP A 102 31.06 17.77 -5.68
CA TRP A 102 29.80 17.73 -6.43
C TRP A 102 28.60 17.91 -5.50
N VAL A 103 28.53 17.13 -4.42
CA VAL A 103 27.43 17.21 -3.43
C VAL A 103 27.35 18.62 -2.86
N TYR A 104 28.47 19.22 -2.47
CA TYR A 104 28.53 20.60 -1.99
C TYR A 104 27.92 21.59 -3.00
N CYS A 105 28.13 21.37 -4.30
CA CYS A 105 27.67 22.25 -5.36
C CYS A 105 26.20 22.06 -5.78
N ILE A 106 25.53 20.97 -5.39
CA ILE A 106 24.17 20.62 -5.87
C ILE A 106 23.19 21.78 -5.67
N THR A 107 23.06 22.30 -4.45
CA THR A 107 22.03 23.31 -4.14
C THR A 107 22.26 24.61 -4.91
N VAL A 108 23.52 25.03 -5.07
CA VAL A 108 23.87 26.25 -5.81
C VAL A 108 23.66 26.03 -7.31
N GLY A 109 24.19 24.92 -7.84
CA GLY A 109 24.08 24.53 -9.24
C GLY A 109 22.65 24.37 -9.73
N ARG A 110 21.75 24.00 -8.83
CA ARG A 110 20.32 23.80 -9.10
C ARG A 110 19.44 25.02 -8.79
N GLY A 111 20.02 26.16 -8.39
CA GLY A 111 19.32 27.44 -8.35
C GLY A 111 18.82 27.92 -6.98
N ALA A 112 19.34 27.41 -5.86
CA ALA A 112 19.00 27.91 -4.52
C ALA A 112 19.14 29.44 -4.33
N PRO A 113 20.16 30.12 -4.89
CA PRO A 113 20.27 31.58 -4.77
C PRO A 113 19.08 32.34 -5.39
N ILE A 114 18.47 31.78 -6.43
CA ILE A 114 17.33 32.39 -7.14
C ILE A 114 16.07 32.32 -6.27
N VAL A 115 15.89 31.22 -5.54
CA VAL A 115 14.77 31.03 -4.61
C VAL A 115 14.77 32.11 -3.53
N SER A 116 15.93 32.42 -2.94
CA SER A 116 16.03 33.49 -1.95
C SER A 116 15.55 34.84 -2.50
N ARG A 117 16.09 35.23 -3.67
CA ARG A 117 15.70 36.50 -4.33
C ARG A 117 14.20 36.55 -4.64
N TYR A 118 13.63 35.43 -5.06
CA TYR A 118 12.19 35.35 -5.34
C TYR A 118 11.34 35.45 -4.07
N MET A 119 11.72 34.78 -2.99
CA MET A 119 11.02 34.88 -1.71
C MET A 119 11.07 36.32 -1.15
N ASP A 120 12.22 36.99 -1.28
CA ASP A 120 12.36 38.41 -0.92
C ASP A 120 11.48 39.31 -1.78
N ALA A 121 11.46 39.09 -3.10
CA ALA A 121 10.61 39.83 -4.02
C ALA A 121 9.13 39.63 -3.72
N ILE A 122 8.71 38.39 -3.44
CA ILE A 122 7.35 38.05 -3.01
C ILE A 122 6.99 38.76 -1.71
N SER A 123 7.86 38.70 -0.69
CA SER A 123 7.62 39.35 0.60
C SER A 123 7.45 40.86 0.44
N ASN A 124 8.35 41.49 -0.33
CA ASN A 124 8.28 42.92 -0.63
C ASN A 124 7.05 43.30 -1.45
N ALA A 125 6.70 42.51 -2.47
CA ALA A 125 5.50 42.71 -3.28
C ALA A 125 4.24 42.59 -2.42
N TYR A 126 4.20 41.63 -1.50
CA TYR A 126 3.12 41.44 -0.55
C TYR A 126 2.96 42.67 0.36
N LEU A 127 4.06 43.14 0.96
CA LEU A 127 4.05 44.32 1.82
C LEU A 127 3.58 45.58 1.09
N LYS A 128 3.95 45.75 -0.19
CA LYS A 128 3.47 46.87 -1.03
C LYS A 128 1.96 46.87 -1.25
N GLN A 129 1.28 45.73 -1.12
CA GLN A 129 -0.17 45.64 -1.22
C GLN A 129 -0.90 46.10 0.05
N LEU A 130 -0.19 46.30 1.16
CA LEU A 130 -0.74 46.63 2.46
C LEU A 130 -0.68 48.14 2.76
N THR A 131 -1.57 48.61 3.63
CA THR A 131 -1.52 50.01 4.10
C THR A 131 -0.41 50.21 5.14
N LYS A 132 0.09 51.44 5.31
CA LYS A 132 1.08 51.79 6.36
C LYS A 132 0.62 51.35 7.76
N LYS A 133 -0.68 51.44 8.07
CA LYS A 133 -1.28 51.00 9.34
C LYS A 133 -1.18 49.48 9.51
N GLN A 134 -1.53 48.71 8.47
CA GLN A 134 -1.42 47.25 8.46
C GLN A 134 0.03 46.78 8.59
N ILE A 135 0.97 47.43 7.90
CA ILE A 135 2.41 47.11 8.01
C ILE A 135 2.91 47.38 9.44
N LYS A 136 2.54 48.52 10.04
CA LYS A 136 2.93 48.86 11.42
C LYS A 136 2.37 47.86 12.43
N ALA A 137 1.14 47.39 12.23
CA ALA A 137 0.52 46.37 13.08
C ALA A 137 1.20 44.99 12.93
N LEU A 138 1.48 44.53 11.70
CA LEU A 138 2.23 43.29 11.46
C LEU A 138 3.61 43.30 12.12
N LYS A 139 4.35 44.42 12.04
CA LYS A 139 5.69 44.55 12.65
C LYS A 139 5.68 44.56 14.19
N LYS A 140 4.58 45.01 14.81
CA LYS A 140 4.48 45.11 16.27
C LYS A 140 4.05 43.81 16.95
N GLY A 141 3.58 42.81 16.19
CA GLY A 141 3.05 41.56 16.75
C GLY A 141 1.82 41.76 17.62
N ASP A 142 1.11 42.88 17.47
CA ASP A 142 0.08 43.33 18.39
C ASP A 142 -1.26 42.65 18.05
N ASP A 143 -1.51 41.48 18.63
CA ASP A 143 -2.74 40.69 18.45
C ASP A 143 -3.99 41.36 19.09
N SER A 144 -3.81 42.48 19.79
CA SER A 144 -4.84 43.16 20.60
C SER A 144 -5.88 43.96 19.80
N LYS A 145 -5.65 44.25 18.51
CA LYS A 145 -6.58 45.03 17.66
C LYS A 145 -6.93 44.30 16.36
N PRO A 146 -7.83 43.30 16.39
CA PRO A 146 -8.23 42.50 15.22
C PRO A 146 -8.80 43.33 14.05
N ASN A 147 -9.23 44.57 14.29
CA ASN A 147 -9.76 45.45 13.25
C ASN A 147 -8.70 46.06 12.32
N LEU A 148 -7.41 46.06 12.68
CA LEU A 148 -6.38 46.77 11.90
C LEU A 148 -5.71 45.91 10.81
N VAL A 149 -5.56 44.61 11.03
CA VAL A 149 -4.98 43.64 10.08
C VAL A 149 -5.97 42.48 9.95
N SER A 150 -6.47 42.20 8.74
CA SER A 150 -7.33 41.04 8.56
C SER A 150 -6.55 39.78 8.87
N LYS A 151 -7.20 38.80 9.52
CA LYS A 151 -6.61 37.49 9.83
C LYS A 151 -5.98 36.87 8.59
N THR A 152 -6.63 37.02 7.44
CA THR A 152 -6.11 36.43 6.21
C THR A 152 -4.85 37.13 5.66
N ILE A 153 -4.70 38.45 5.84
CA ILE A 153 -3.44 39.14 5.49
C ILE A 153 -2.29 38.63 6.37
N LYS A 154 -2.55 38.43 7.67
CA LYS A 154 -1.55 37.87 8.58
C LYS A 154 -1.17 36.45 8.14
N ASN A 155 -2.15 35.58 7.89
CA ASN A 155 -1.92 34.21 7.42
C ASN A 155 -1.06 34.15 6.14
N GLY A 156 -1.28 35.03 5.17
CA GLY A 156 -0.47 35.05 3.95
C GLY A 156 0.99 35.43 4.19
N MET A 157 1.27 36.37 5.09
CA MET A 157 2.64 36.72 5.48
C MET A 157 3.29 35.63 6.34
N ASP A 158 2.52 35.02 7.26
CA ASP A 158 2.96 33.90 8.06
C ASP A 158 3.32 32.71 7.16
N GLU A 159 2.51 32.41 6.14
CA GLU A 159 2.78 31.33 5.18
C GLU A 159 4.05 31.58 4.36
N ILE A 160 4.27 32.80 3.85
CA ILE A 160 5.55 33.17 3.20
C ILE A 160 6.72 32.92 4.16
N THR A 161 6.59 33.35 5.41
CA THR A 161 7.63 33.20 6.44
C THR A 161 7.91 31.73 6.77
N ILE A 162 6.87 30.91 6.94
CA ILE A 162 6.95 29.48 7.20
C ILE A 162 7.67 28.77 6.05
N GLN A 163 7.25 29.03 4.81
CA GLN A 163 7.82 28.37 3.64
C GLN A 163 9.25 28.83 3.36
N TYR A 164 9.57 30.11 3.59
CA TYR A 164 10.95 30.58 3.47
C TYR A 164 11.86 29.94 4.53
N THR A 165 11.39 29.87 5.78
CA THR A 165 12.09 29.20 6.88
C THR A 165 12.33 27.72 6.57
N ARG A 166 11.34 27.05 5.95
CA ARG A 166 11.46 25.65 5.53
C ARG A 166 12.59 25.44 4.52
N ILE A 167 12.72 26.32 3.52
CA ILE A 167 13.84 26.28 2.57
C ILE A 167 15.17 26.42 3.31
N PHE A 168 15.32 27.43 4.15
CA PHE A 168 16.57 27.65 4.89
C PHE A 168 16.96 26.47 5.77
N LYS A 169 16.00 25.89 6.49
CA LYS A 169 16.25 24.68 7.30
C LYS A 169 16.78 23.52 6.45
N HIS A 170 16.23 23.31 5.26
CA HIS A 170 16.68 22.25 4.36
C HIS A 170 18.05 22.54 3.73
N LEU A 171 18.30 23.78 3.30
CA LEU A 171 19.62 24.19 2.77
C LEU A 171 20.71 24.09 3.84
N ARG A 172 20.41 24.51 5.08
CA ARG A 172 21.31 24.37 6.23
C ARG A 172 21.60 22.90 6.55
N ALA A 173 20.55 22.08 6.62
CA ALA A 173 20.74 20.64 6.83
C ALA A 173 21.59 20.01 5.72
N HIS A 174 21.43 20.41 4.46
CA HIS A 174 22.27 19.90 3.38
C HIS A 174 23.73 20.31 3.53
N SER A 175 23.99 21.60 3.79
CA SER A 175 25.35 22.16 3.89
C SER A 175 26.11 21.71 5.14
N GLU A 176 25.46 21.58 6.31
CA GLU A 176 26.14 21.21 7.57
C GLU A 176 26.21 19.70 7.78
N VAL A 177 25.26 18.92 7.25
CA VAL A 177 25.08 17.51 7.63
C VAL A 177 25.60 16.56 6.56
N LEU A 178 25.61 16.94 5.28
CA LEU A 178 25.94 16.01 4.18
C LEU A 178 27.38 16.14 3.66
N THR A 179 28.04 17.28 3.85
CA THR A 179 29.42 17.49 3.42
C THR A 179 30.21 18.26 4.46
N ASP A 180 31.42 17.81 4.75
CA ASP A 180 32.36 18.52 5.61
C ASP A 180 33.13 19.52 4.75
N HIS A 181 32.71 20.80 4.77
CA HIS A 181 33.32 21.83 3.92
C HIS A 181 34.82 22.01 4.15
N GLN A 182 35.34 21.62 5.31
CA GLN A 182 36.78 21.66 5.63
C GLN A 182 37.58 20.58 4.90
N LYS A 183 36.92 19.54 4.38
CA LYS A 183 37.54 18.45 3.62
C LYS A 183 37.52 18.66 2.11
N LEU A 184 36.89 19.72 1.63
CA LEU A 184 36.83 20.02 0.20
C LEU A 184 38.23 20.33 -0.35
N GLN A 185 38.62 19.58 -1.37
CA GLN A 185 39.88 19.75 -2.08
C GLN A 185 39.65 20.28 -3.49
N ALA A 186 40.60 21.09 -3.98
CA ALA A 186 40.59 21.53 -5.37
C ALA A 186 40.82 20.34 -6.31
N LEU A 187 40.02 20.26 -7.39
CA LEU A 187 40.20 19.25 -8.43
C LEU A 187 41.45 19.54 -9.27
N SER A 188 42.12 18.51 -9.76
CA SER A 188 43.27 18.66 -10.64
C SER A 188 42.90 19.34 -11.97
N LYS A 189 43.86 19.99 -12.63
CA LYS A 189 43.65 20.60 -13.95
C LYS A 189 43.14 19.59 -14.99
N ASN A 190 43.59 18.34 -14.90
CA ASN A 190 43.18 17.27 -15.80
C ASN A 190 41.71 16.90 -15.62
N LEU A 191 41.29 16.70 -14.36
CA LEU A 191 39.88 16.44 -14.04
C LEU A 191 39.00 17.63 -14.42
N GLN A 192 39.44 18.86 -14.15
CA GLN A 192 38.70 20.07 -14.57
C GLN A 192 38.51 20.14 -16.09
N ASN A 193 39.54 19.82 -16.88
CA ASN A 193 39.45 19.79 -18.34
C ASN A 193 38.49 18.70 -18.82
N TYR A 194 38.58 17.51 -18.25
CA TYR A 194 37.65 16.42 -18.54
C TYR A 194 36.19 16.80 -18.26
N LEU A 195 35.92 17.44 -17.12
CA LEU A 195 34.57 17.92 -16.77
C LEU A 195 34.06 19.01 -17.72
N LYS A 196 34.94 19.88 -18.24
CA LYS A 196 34.57 20.87 -19.27
C LYS A 196 34.13 20.19 -20.57
N ASP A 197 34.81 19.12 -20.96
CA ASP A 197 34.47 18.39 -22.19
C ASP A 197 33.21 17.53 -22.03
N TRP A 198 33.02 16.91 -20.86
CA TRP A 198 31.78 16.23 -20.51
C TRP A 198 30.56 17.17 -20.62
N GLN A 199 30.65 18.39 -20.07
CA GLN A 199 29.57 19.39 -20.18
C GLN A 199 29.22 19.72 -21.64
N LYS A 200 30.23 19.94 -22.49
CA LYS A 200 30.01 20.21 -23.92
C LYS A 200 29.30 19.04 -24.60
N CYS A 201 29.67 17.81 -24.25
CA CYS A 201 29.05 16.60 -24.80
C CYS A 201 27.57 16.52 -24.41
N VAL A 202 27.25 16.66 -23.12
CA VAL A 202 25.85 16.59 -22.63
C VAL A 202 25.00 17.71 -23.25
N LEU A 203 25.51 18.94 -23.33
CA LEU A 203 24.80 20.06 -23.95
C LEU A 203 24.45 19.79 -25.43
N LYS A 204 25.34 19.15 -26.20
CA LYS A 204 25.11 18.82 -27.62
C LYS A 204 24.03 17.74 -27.84
N HIS A 205 23.76 16.90 -26.84
CA HIS A 205 22.80 15.80 -26.96
C HIS A 205 21.48 16.07 -26.22
N ASN A 206 21.33 17.23 -25.56
CA ASN A 206 20.11 17.56 -24.83
C ASN A 206 19.02 18.09 -25.77
N GLU A 207 17.90 17.39 -25.87
CA GLU A 207 16.86 17.69 -26.85
C GLU A 207 16.09 18.99 -26.52
N ILE A 208 15.88 19.28 -25.24
CA ILE A 208 15.19 20.51 -24.80
C ILE A 208 16.02 21.75 -25.17
N ILE A 209 17.35 21.67 -25.09
CA ILE A 209 18.25 22.77 -25.49
C ILE A 209 18.33 22.91 -27.02
N ASN A 210 18.44 21.79 -27.74
CA ASN A 210 18.73 21.80 -29.18
C ASN A 210 17.47 21.87 -30.06
N SER A 211 16.29 21.64 -29.50
CA SER A 211 15.02 21.68 -30.24
C SER A 211 13.87 22.27 -29.40
N PRO A 212 13.99 23.53 -28.94
CA PRO A 212 12.97 24.17 -28.11
C PRO A 212 11.60 24.35 -28.81
N GLU A 213 11.56 24.17 -30.13
CA GLU A 213 10.36 24.36 -30.98
C GLU A 213 9.74 23.03 -31.47
N ASN A 214 10.37 21.87 -31.20
CA ASN A 214 9.88 20.59 -31.72
C ASN A 214 8.66 20.06 -30.95
N LYS A 215 7.56 19.86 -31.70
CA LYS A 215 6.28 19.30 -31.26
C LYS A 215 6.30 17.77 -31.11
N HIS A 216 7.44 17.15 -30.83
CA HIS A 216 7.42 15.72 -30.57
C HIS A 216 6.94 15.48 -29.14
N GLU A 217 5.95 14.61 -29.00
CA GLU A 217 5.32 14.31 -27.73
C GLU A 217 6.27 13.44 -26.91
N MET A 218 7.12 14.09 -26.10
CA MET A 218 8.05 13.41 -25.19
C MET A 218 7.32 12.88 -23.95
N ALA A 219 7.73 11.70 -23.49
CA ALA A 219 7.22 11.15 -22.24
C ALA A 219 7.77 11.96 -21.03
N LEU A 220 7.02 11.98 -19.91
CA LEU A 220 7.35 12.84 -18.76
C LEU A 220 8.69 12.49 -18.10
N ASP A 221 9.08 11.22 -18.13
CA ASP A 221 10.39 10.72 -17.69
C ASP A 221 11.54 11.17 -18.60
N GLU A 222 11.30 11.23 -19.90
CA GLU A 222 12.24 11.76 -20.90
C GLU A 222 12.45 13.28 -20.74
N ILE A 223 11.35 14.02 -20.51
CA ILE A 223 11.39 15.45 -20.15
C ILE A 223 12.22 15.62 -18.88
N LYS A 224 11.96 14.82 -17.84
CA LYS A 224 12.72 14.86 -16.58
C LYS A 224 14.21 14.60 -16.80
N SER A 225 14.56 13.58 -17.57
CA SER A 225 15.96 13.24 -17.88
C SER A 225 16.70 14.43 -18.51
N ASN A 226 16.06 15.12 -19.46
CA ASN A 226 16.64 16.32 -20.08
C ASN A 226 16.82 17.47 -19.07
N TYR A 227 15.86 17.71 -18.18
CA TYR A 227 16.01 18.73 -17.12
C TYR A 227 17.08 18.34 -16.09
N ASP A 228 17.22 17.06 -15.75
CA ASP A 228 18.25 16.55 -14.85
C ASP A 228 19.65 16.81 -15.42
N GLN A 229 19.85 16.59 -16.73
CA GLN A 229 21.10 16.92 -17.42
C GLN A 229 21.43 18.43 -17.32
N ILE A 230 20.46 19.30 -17.60
CA ILE A 230 20.61 20.77 -17.49
C ILE A 230 21.07 21.17 -16.08
N LEU A 231 20.44 20.59 -15.05
CA LEU A 231 20.74 20.86 -13.64
C LEU A 231 22.10 20.28 -13.21
N ASN A 232 22.49 19.12 -13.74
CA ASN A 232 23.77 18.49 -13.46
C ASN A 232 24.93 19.26 -14.14
N ILE A 233 24.70 19.85 -15.32
CA ILE A 233 25.62 20.82 -15.91
C ILE A 233 25.77 22.03 -14.98
N GLY A 234 24.68 22.59 -14.46
CA GLY A 234 24.75 23.70 -13.50
C GLY A 234 25.57 23.36 -12.26
N THR A 235 25.41 22.15 -11.73
CA THR A 235 26.20 21.62 -10.60
C THR A 235 27.69 21.49 -10.96
N CYS A 236 27.99 20.92 -12.11
CA CYS A 236 29.36 20.79 -12.61
C CYS A 236 30.04 22.16 -12.85
N ARG A 237 29.28 23.15 -13.32
CA ARG A 237 29.79 24.52 -13.49
C ARG A 237 30.17 25.16 -12.15
N CYS A 238 29.33 24.99 -11.13
CA CYS A 238 29.67 25.43 -9.77
C CYS A 238 30.92 24.75 -9.24
N LEU A 239 31.07 23.44 -9.47
CA LEU A 239 32.26 22.68 -9.09
C LEU A 239 33.55 23.22 -9.75
N LEU A 240 33.43 23.79 -10.95
CA LEU A 240 34.54 24.44 -11.66
C LEU A 240 34.71 25.93 -11.32
N GLY A 241 33.97 26.47 -10.34
CA GLY A 241 34.00 27.89 -9.99
C GLY A 241 33.35 28.80 -11.03
N LEU A 242 32.51 28.26 -11.91
CA LEU A 242 31.80 29.00 -12.95
C LEU A 242 30.34 29.30 -12.54
N ASN A 243 29.74 30.30 -13.19
CA ASN A 243 28.32 30.58 -13.04
C ASN A 243 27.49 29.35 -13.49
N PRO A 244 26.51 28.86 -12.69
CA PRO A 244 25.72 27.67 -13.01
C PRO A 244 24.91 27.77 -14.31
N GLU A 245 24.58 28.98 -14.76
CA GLU A 245 23.88 29.15 -16.04
C GLU A 245 24.85 29.21 -17.20
N SER A 246 24.77 28.22 -18.10
CA SER A 246 25.56 28.21 -19.34
C SER A 246 24.97 29.15 -20.40
N LYS A 247 25.78 29.54 -21.39
CA LYS A 247 25.32 30.39 -22.50
C LYS A 247 24.27 29.68 -23.35
N GLU A 248 24.41 28.37 -23.53
CA GLU A 248 23.53 27.50 -24.30
C GLU A 248 22.14 27.40 -23.65
N ILE A 249 22.08 27.18 -22.34
CA ILE A 249 20.81 27.16 -21.58
C ILE A 249 20.09 28.51 -21.70
N LYS A 250 20.84 29.63 -21.63
CA LYS A 250 20.29 30.97 -21.82
C LYS A 250 19.75 31.19 -23.23
N LYS A 251 20.44 30.69 -24.26
CA LYS A 251 19.98 30.73 -25.66
C LYS A 251 18.67 29.95 -25.84
N ALA A 252 18.53 28.82 -25.17
CA ALA A 252 17.29 28.01 -25.17
C ALA A 252 16.14 28.65 -24.35
N LYS A 253 16.37 29.82 -23.70
CA LYS A 253 15.39 30.55 -22.88
C LYS A 253 14.81 29.75 -21.70
N ILE A 254 15.49 28.70 -21.26
CA ILE A 254 15.06 27.89 -20.10
C ILE A 254 15.51 28.60 -18.82
N THR A 255 14.56 29.19 -18.11
CA THR A 255 14.85 29.89 -16.85
C THR A 255 14.88 28.92 -15.66
N ALA A 256 15.44 29.36 -14.53
CA ALA A 256 15.37 28.59 -13.30
C ALA A 256 13.92 28.32 -12.84
N PHE A 257 12.99 29.24 -13.10
CA PHE A 257 11.60 29.08 -12.74
C PHE A 257 10.88 28.05 -13.63
N ASP A 258 11.27 27.94 -14.90
CA ASP A 258 10.77 26.88 -15.78
C ASP A 258 11.21 25.52 -15.25
N ARG A 259 12.48 25.40 -14.83
CA ARG A 259 12.99 24.17 -14.19
C ARG A 259 12.22 23.82 -12.92
N PHE A 260 11.94 24.78 -12.05
CA PHE A 260 11.11 24.55 -10.86
C PHE A 260 9.67 24.18 -11.24
N SER A 261 9.10 24.78 -12.27
CA SER A 261 7.75 24.44 -12.74
C SER A 261 7.68 22.99 -13.20
N SER A 262 8.64 22.53 -14.00
CA SER A 262 8.70 21.13 -14.43
C SER A 262 8.94 20.18 -13.25
N TYR A 263 9.80 20.57 -12.30
CA TYR A 263 10.03 19.77 -11.08
C TYR A 263 8.82 19.70 -10.14
N HIS A 264 7.93 20.68 -10.16
CA HIS A 264 6.64 20.58 -9.48
C HIS A 264 5.79 19.48 -10.09
N GLU A 265 5.77 19.34 -11.42
CA GLU A 265 5.06 18.27 -12.12
C GLU A 265 5.70 16.90 -11.81
N PHE A 266 7.04 16.80 -11.89
CA PHE A 266 7.75 15.57 -11.53
C PHE A 266 7.53 15.15 -10.08
N TYR A 267 7.44 16.11 -9.16
CA TYR A 267 7.14 15.85 -7.76
C TYR A 267 5.73 15.30 -7.57
N ASN A 268 4.73 15.89 -8.24
CA ASN A 268 3.33 15.48 -8.15
C ASN A 268 3.10 14.08 -8.75
N GLU A 269 3.84 13.72 -9.80
CA GLU A 269 3.77 12.39 -10.44
C GLU A 269 4.69 11.35 -9.77
N GLY A 270 5.39 11.72 -8.69
CA GLY A 270 6.25 10.79 -7.93
C GLY A 270 7.54 10.40 -8.65
N LEU A 271 7.99 11.18 -9.63
CA LEU A 271 9.21 10.95 -10.40
C LEU A 271 10.48 11.48 -9.69
N THR A 272 10.33 12.21 -8.59
CA THR A 272 11.45 12.72 -7.78
C THR A 272 11.63 11.88 -6.51
N MET A 273 12.87 11.62 -6.13
CA MET A 273 13.21 10.89 -4.92
C MET A 273 14.36 11.57 -4.19
N LYS A 274 14.17 11.91 -2.92
CA LYS A 274 15.20 12.59 -2.14
C LYS A 274 16.44 11.71 -1.91
N PHE A 275 17.65 12.19 -2.21
CA PHE A 275 18.87 11.45 -1.85
C PHE A 275 19.20 11.52 -0.35
N THR A 276 19.93 10.51 0.11
CA THR A 276 20.33 10.31 1.52
C THR A 276 21.84 10.26 1.68
N LYS A 277 22.34 10.39 2.93
CA LYS A 277 23.76 10.14 3.25
C LYS A 277 24.26 8.79 2.75
N SER A 278 23.41 7.75 2.81
CA SER A 278 23.77 6.42 2.33
C SER A 278 23.88 6.34 0.82
N ASP A 279 23.13 7.16 0.07
CA ASP A 279 23.29 7.24 -1.38
C ASP A 279 24.64 7.88 -1.73
N ILE A 280 25.05 8.94 -1.01
CA ILE A 280 26.36 9.61 -1.18
C ILE A 280 27.51 8.63 -0.87
N LYS A 281 27.48 7.99 0.32
CA LYS A 281 28.51 7.01 0.73
C LYS A 281 28.64 5.84 -0.24
N ARG A 282 27.58 5.48 -0.97
CA ARG A 282 27.62 4.41 -1.98
C ARG A 282 28.44 4.83 -3.20
N GLN A 283 28.42 6.11 -3.56
CA GLN A 283 29.23 6.64 -4.67
C GLN A 283 30.72 6.56 -4.34
N GLU A 284 31.09 6.77 -3.07
CA GLU A 284 32.47 6.67 -2.57
C GLU A 284 32.97 5.21 -2.51
N LYS A 285 32.16 4.30 -1.93
CA LYS A 285 32.57 2.92 -1.62
C LYS A 285 32.76 1.98 -2.81
N GLN A 286 32.17 2.29 -3.97
CA GLN A 286 32.37 1.45 -5.17
C GLN A 286 33.77 1.57 -5.79
N SER A 287 34.66 2.39 -5.23
CA SER A 287 36.05 2.54 -5.69
C SER A 287 36.98 1.41 -5.24
N GLU A 288 36.67 0.71 -4.14
CA GLU A 288 37.51 -0.38 -3.62
C GLU A 288 37.26 -1.71 -4.36
N ASP A 289 36.02 -1.99 -4.78
CA ASP A 289 35.66 -3.25 -5.46
C ASP A 289 36.11 -3.29 -6.94
N ILE A 290 36.29 -2.13 -7.59
CA ILE A 290 36.65 -2.05 -9.02
C ILE A 290 38.11 -2.41 -9.29
N ARG A 291 39.01 -2.28 -8.30
CA ARG A 291 40.39 -2.80 -8.42
C ARG A 291 40.46 -4.32 -8.53
N VAL A 292 39.42 -5.04 -8.09
CA VAL A 292 39.36 -6.51 -8.10
C VAL A 292 38.66 -7.05 -9.36
N LEU A 293 37.70 -6.31 -9.93
CA LEU A 293 36.81 -6.80 -11.00
C LEU A 293 37.21 -6.43 -12.44
N ASN A 294 38.11 -5.46 -12.64
CA ASN A 294 38.48 -4.98 -14.00
C ASN A 294 39.41 -5.90 -14.80
N LYS A 295 39.73 -7.11 -14.32
CA LYS A 295 40.46 -8.12 -15.13
C LYS A 295 39.55 -8.95 -16.04
N ASP A 296 38.24 -9.04 -15.78
CA ASP A 296 37.45 -10.17 -16.33
C ASP A 296 36.34 -9.82 -17.34
N LYS A 297 36.07 -8.54 -17.66
CA LYS A 297 34.83 -8.17 -18.38
C LYS A 297 34.96 -7.27 -19.62
N GLN A 298 36.02 -7.42 -20.41
CA GLN A 298 36.05 -6.91 -21.79
C GLN A 298 35.87 -8.04 -22.81
N LYS A 299 34.65 -8.57 -22.94
CA LYS A 299 34.15 -9.27 -24.14
C LYS A 299 32.63 -9.41 -24.04
N HIS A 300 31.94 -9.09 -25.13
CA HIS A 300 30.50 -9.27 -25.39
C HIS A 300 29.52 -8.17 -24.93
N ASN A 301 29.24 -7.19 -25.80
CA ASN A 301 28.14 -7.23 -26.79
C ASN A 301 27.63 -5.83 -27.20
N LYS A 302 27.22 -5.69 -28.48
CA LYS A 302 26.46 -4.55 -29.01
C LYS A 302 25.55 -5.00 -30.18
N LYS A 303 24.41 -4.28 -30.33
CA LYS A 303 23.47 -4.11 -31.48
C LYS A 303 22.34 -5.14 -31.62
N LYS A 304 21.10 -4.81 -32.05
CA LYS A 304 20.48 -3.57 -32.61
C LYS A 304 18.92 -3.61 -32.52
N LEU A 305 18.26 -2.58 -33.08
CA LEU A 305 16.94 -1.96 -32.82
C LEU A 305 16.10 -1.76 -34.14
N TYR A 306 14.78 -1.43 -34.05
CA TYR A 306 13.77 -0.89 -35.04
C TYR A 306 12.92 -1.87 -35.92
N ASN A 307 11.63 -1.69 -36.31
CA ASN A 307 10.50 -0.73 -36.04
C ASN A 307 9.15 -1.24 -36.62
N ASP A 308 8.01 -0.68 -36.17
CA ASP A 308 6.59 -0.98 -36.55
C ASP A 308 5.89 0.09 -37.42
N ASN A 309 4.70 -0.23 -38.00
CA ASN A 309 3.74 0.71 -38.62
C ASN A 309 2.24 0.42 -38.26
N LYS A 310 1.44 1.49 -38.07
CA LYS A 310 0.00 1.64 -37.67
C LYS A 310 -1.02 1.14 -38.74
N ASN A 311 -2.35 0.93 -38.55
CA ASN A 311 -3.39 1.28 -37.56
C ASN A 311 -4.66 0.41 -37.87
N GLU A 312 -5.30 -0.27 -36.91
CA GLU A 312 -6.70 -0.75 -37.02
C GLU A 312 -7.28 -1.07 -35.61
N ASN A 313 -8.58 -0.81 -35.42
CA ASN A 313 -9.40 -0.85 -34.20
C ASN A 313 -8.82 -1.64 -32.98
N LEU A 314 -8.35 -0.91 -31.96
CA LEU A 314 -7.43 -1.42 -30.93
C LEU A 314 -8.01 -2.43 -29.91
N ASP A 315 -9.32 -2.53 -29.72
CA ASP A 315 -9.88 -3.30 -28.58
C ASP A 315 -10.12 -4.81 -28.87
N THR A 316 -9.85 -5.28 -30.10
CA THR A 316 -10.01 -6.71 -30.48
C THR A 316 -8.90 -7.27 -31.36
N LYS A 317 -7.87 -6.47 -31.70
CA LYS A 317 -6.83 -6.87 -32.66
C LYS A 317 -6.05 -8.08 -32.16
N LEU A 318 -5.74 -8.14 -30.88
CA LEU A 318 -4.93 -9.19 -30.25
C LEU A 318 -5.71 -10.50 -30.08
N ILE A 319 -7.00 -10.43 -29.73
CA ILE A 319 -7.88 -11.61 -29.70
C ILE A 319 -8.18 -12.12 -31.11
N LYS A 320 -8.38 -11.23 -32.08
CA LYS A 320 -8.52 -11.62 -33.50
C LYS A 320 -7.24 -12.24 -34.04
N SER A 321 -6.08 -11.67 -33.73
CA SER A 321 -4.78 -12.25 -34.07
C SER A 321 -4.54 -13.59 -33.35
N LEU A 322 -4.97 -13.75 -32.09
CA LEU A 322 -4.93 -15.05 -31.39
C LEU A 322 -5.82 -16.09 -32.09
N ILE A 323 -7.06 -15.72 -32.46
CA ILE A 323 -7.98 -16.61 -33.18
C ILE A 323 -7.40 -17.00 -34.55
N ASN A 324 -6.83 -16.04 -35.27
CA ASN A 324 -6.18 -16.26 -36.56
C ASN A 324 -4.91 -17.11 -36.43
N LEU A 325 -4.12 -16.91 -35.37
CA LEU A 325 -2.91 -17.70 -35.10
C LEU A 325 -3.25 -19.13 -34.67
N ILE A 326 -4.27 -19.32 -33.84
CA ILE A 326 -4.78 -20.66 -33.48
C ILE A 326 -5.20 -21.39 -34.76
N TYR A 327 -5.85 -20.68 -35.69
CA TYR A 327 -6.22 -21.20 -37.00
C TYR A 327 -4.99 -21.51 -37.88
N GLU A 328 -4.00 -20.63 -37.96
CA GLU A 328 -2.74 -20.90 -38.70
C GLU A 328 -1.98 -22.10 -38.15
N CYS A 329 -1.88 -22.25 -36.83
CA CYS A 329 -1.23 -23.40 -36.20
C CYS A 329 -2.03 -24.71 -36.38
N GLU A 330 -3.37 -24.65 -36.40
CA GLU A 330 -4.22 -25.80 -36.77
C GLU A 330 -4.06 -26.13 -38.27
N CYS A 331 -3.87 -25.14 -39.15
CA CYS A 331 -3.56 -25.34 -40.57
C CYS A 331 -2.16 -25.93 -40.84
N GLU A 332 -1.13 -25.50 -40.10
CA GLU A 332 0.24 -26.05 -40.21
C GLU A 332 0.31 -27.52 -39.74
N PHE A 333 -0.50 -27.91 -38.76
CA PHE A 333 -0.66 -29.31 -38.35
C PHE A 333 -1.26 -30.18 -39.48
N VAL A 334 -2.17 -29.61 -40.27
CA VAL A 334 -2.78 -30.26 -41.44
C VAL A 334 -1.79 -30.37 -42.62
N GLU A 335 -0.85 -29.43 -42.79
CA GLU A 335 0.24 -29.57 -43.78
C GLU A 335 1.28 -30.62 -43.37
N PHE A 336 1.56 -30.75 -42.07
CA PHE A 336 2.46 -31.79 -41.55
C PHE A 336 1.94 -33.21 -41.84
N GLU A 337 0.62 -33.43 -41.72
CA GLU A 337 -0.04 -34.71 -42.04
C GLU A 337 -0.07 -35.04 -43.55
N LYS A 338 -0.05 -34.02 -44.43
CA LYS A 338 0.06 -34.22 -45.89
C LYS A 338 1.44 -34.74 -46.35
N SER A 339 2.49 -34.57 -45.55
CA SER A 339 3.84 -35.05 -45.87
C SER A 339 4.04 -36.56 -45.63
N SER A 340 3.15 -37.19 -44.85
CA SER A 340 3.11 -38.64 -44.65
C SER A 340 2.20 -39.31 -45.68
N THR A 341 2.77 -39.55 -46.88
CA THR A 341 2.35 -40.55 -47.88
C THR A 341 0.84 -40.80 -48.04
N ASN A 342 0.21 -39.93 -48.82
CA ASN A 342 -1.13 -40.11 -49.36
C ASN A 342 -1.17 -41.30 -50.35
N LYS A 343 -1.72 -42.45 -49.93
CA LYS A 343 -1.85 -43.69 -50.71
C LYS A 343 -3.19 -43.83 -51.46
N LEU A 344 -3.98 -42.77 -51.55
CA LEU A 344 -5.31 -42.83 -52.16
C LEU A 344 -5.41 -41.80 -53.28
N ASN A 345 -5.05 -42.25 -54.49
CA ASN A 345 -5.32 -41.56 -55.75
C ASN A 345 -6.82 -41.32 -55.93
N LEU A 346 -7.32 -40.17 -55.48
CA LEU A 346 -8.67 -39.70 -55.82
C LEU A 346 -8.59 -38.29 -56.37
N ASN A 347 -8.84 -38.21 -57.68
CA ASN A 347 -8.87 -36.98 -58.45
C ASN A 347 -10.32 -36.52 -58.55
N ILE A 348 -10.66 -35.36 -58.00
CA ILE A 348 -12.00 -34.76 -58.21
C ILE A 348 -11.84 -33.26 -58.42
N THR A 349 -11.89 -32.88 -59.70
CA THR A 349 -12.23 -31.55 -60.20
C THR A 349 -13.76 -31.39 -60.23
N GLY A 350 -14.26 -30.19 -59.94
CA GLY A 350 -15.63 -29.79 -60.25
C GLY A 350 -16.43 -29.33 -59.03
N GLY A 351 -16.56 -28.01 -58.87
CA GLY A 351 -17.38 -27.38 -57.84
C GLY A 351 -18.87 -27.59 -58.05
N ILE A 352 -19.62 -27.71 -56.94
CA ILE A 352 -21.08 -27.66 -56.92
C ILE A 352 -21.52 -26.67 -55.84
N SER A 353 -22.33 -25.70 -56.25
CA SER A 353 -22.98 -24.67 -55.43
C SER A 353 -24.00 -25.29 -54.46
N LEU A 354 -23.78 -25.11 -53.16
CA LEU A 354 -24.67 -25.56 -52.06
C LEU A 354 -25.84 -24.60 -51.81
N ARG A 355 -26.60 -24.23 -52.84
CA ARG A 355 -27.86 -23.45 -52.69
C ARG A 355 -29.15 -24.26 -52.81
N ARG A 356 -29.10 -25.60 -52.90
CA ARG A 356 -30.30 -26.45 -52.94
C ARG A 356 -30.19 -27.71 -52.07
N PHE A 357 -30.32 -27.57 -50.75
CA PHE A 357 -30.78 -28.68 -49.91
C PHE A 357 -32.00 -28.24 -49.09
N LYS A 358 -33.12 -28.09 -49.78
CA LYS A 358 -34.46 -27.90 -49.18
C LYS A 358 -35.25 -29.20 -49.07
N LYS A 359 -34.61 -30.37 -49.27
CA LYS A 359 -35.17 -31.70 -49.00
C LYS A 359 -34.08 -32.59 -48.38
N ARG A 360 -34.49 -33.40 -47.40
CA ARG A 360 -33.71 -34.28 -46.51
C ARG A 360 -32.38 -34.77 -47.11
N ILE A 361 -31.28 -34.52 -46.39
CA ILE A 361 -30.01 -35.21 -46.65
C ILE A 361 -30.21 -36.68 -46.24
N VAL A 362 -30.19 -37.58 -47.23
CA VAL A 362 -30.43 -39.00 -47.00
C VAL A 362 -29.12 -39.64 -46.53
N ALA A 363 -29.18 -40.54 -45.54
CA ALA A 363 -27.99 -41.20 -44.97
C ALA A 363 -27.06 -41.84 -46.03
N TYR A 364 -27.61 -42.22 -47.18
CA TYR A 364 -26.85 -42.71 -48.33
C TYR A 364 -25.88 -41.67 -48.91
N GLU A 365 -26.30 -40.41 -49.02
CA GLU A 365 -25.45 -39.33 -49.51
C GLU A 365 -24.36 -38.98 -48.48
N ILE A 366 -24.68 -38.97 -47.18
CA ILE A 366 -23.72 -38.75 -46.10
C ILE A 366 -22.63 -39.82 -46.11
N SER A 367 -23.03 -41.09 -46.25
CA SER A 367 -22.09 -42.23 -46.34
C SER A 367 -21.14 -42.08 -47.53
N LYS A 368 -21.66 -41.66 -48.68
CA LYS A 368 -20.88 -41.51 -49.91
C LYS A 368 -19.94 -40.31 -49.87
N ILE A 369 -20.37 -39.19 -49.29
CA ILE A 369 -19.57 -37.96 -49.15
C ILE A 369 -18.44 -38.15 -48.14
N LEU A 370 -18.71 -38.82 -47.02
CA LEU A 370 -17.76 -38.94 -45.92
C LEU A 370 -16.94 -40.24 -45.94
N GLY A 371 -17.16 -41.13 -46.92
CA GLY A 371 -16.44 -42.41 -47.03
C GLY A 371 -16.69 -43.39 -45.88
N ILE A 372 -17.78 -43.22 -45.13
CA ILE A 372 -18.13 -44.06 -43.97
C ILE A 372 -19.23 -45.05 -44.33
N SER A 373 -19.36 -46.13 -43.55
CA SER A 373 -20.41 -47.13 -43.79
C SER A 373 -21.82 -46.52 -43.75
N LEU A 374 -22.70 -47.02 -44.61
CA LEU A 374 -24.09 -46.56 -44.70
C LEU A 374 -24.82 -46.66 -43.36
N ASP A 375 -24.51 -47.68 -42.55
CA ASP A 375 -25.10 -47.85 -41.23
C ASP A 375 -24.59 -46.84 -40.20
N THR A 376 -23.32 -46.42 -40.28
CA THR A 376 -22.80 -45.31 -39.47
C THR A 376 -23.52 -44.02 -39.83
N ALA A 377 -23.66 -43.76 -41.14
CA ALA A 377 -24.35 -42.57 -41.64
C ALA A 377 -25.86 -42.58 -41.29
N LYS A 378 -26.52 -43.74 -41.33
CA LYS A 378 -27.93 -43.90 -40.90
C LYS A 378 -28.10 -43.61 -39.41
N ARG A 379 -27.19 -44.09 -38.55
CA ARG A 379 -27.23 -43.79 -37.10
C ARG A 379 -27.03 -42.31 -36.82
N TRP A 380 -26.17 -41.63 -37.56
CA TRP A 380 -25.96 -40.19 -37.41
C TRP A 380 -27.14 -39.40 -37.94
N SER A 381 -27.67 -39.77 -39.11
CA SER A 381 -28.89 -39.19 -39.69
C SER A 381 -30.07 -39.31 -38.73
N TYR A 382 -30.25 -40.45 -38.07
CA TYR A 382 -31.29 -40.67 -37.06
C TYR A 382 -31.13 -39.78 -35.81
N GLN A 383 -29.89 -39.46 -35.43
CA GLN A 383 -29.59 -38.51 -34.34
C GLN A 383 -29.75 -37.05 -34.75
N LEU A 384 -29.91 -36.78 -36.04
CA LEU A 384 -30.10 -35.45 -36.64
C LEU A 384 -31.55 -35.21 -37.09
N GLU A 385 -32.43 -36.23 -37.08
CA GLU A 385 -33.84 -36.05 -37.43
C GLU A 385 -34.59 -35.20 -36.39
N LEU A 386 -35.26 -34.16 -36.88
CA LEU A 386 -36.09 -33.23 -36.10
C LEU A 386 -37.26 -33.95 -35.40
N PRO A 387 -37.72 -33.49 -34.21
CA PRO A 387 -39.12 -33.67 -33.85
C PRO A 387 -39.98 -33.00 -34.92
N ARG A 388 -40.95 -33.71 -35.50
CA ARG A 388 -41.74 -33.27 -36.68
C ARG A 388 -42.41 -31.88 -36.56
N ASN A 389 -42.45 -31.29 -35.36
CA ASN A 389 -43.25 -30.10 -35.08
C ASN A 389 -42.46 -28.78 -35.04
N ASN A 390 -41.13 -28.74 -35.22
CA ASN A 390 -40.43 -27.45 -35.35
C ASN A 390 -39.08 -27.53 -36.11
N PRO A 391 -39.05 -27.19 -37.41
CA PRO A 391 -37.86 -27.33 -38.25
C PRO A 391 -36.76 -26.28 -38.04
N LEU A 392 -36.94 -25.30 -37.14
CA LEU A 392 -36.00 -24.19 -36.92
C LEU A 392 -35.04 -24.37 -35.73
N ASN A 393 -35.22 -25.41 -34.90
CA ASN A 393 -34.36 -25.67 -33.74
C ASN A 393 -33.65 -27.01 -33.88
N MET A 394 -32.56 -27.03 -34.64
CA MET A 394 -31.70 -28.19 -34.76
C MET A 394 -30.65 -28.16 -33.63
N THR A 395 -30.90 -28.85 -32.52
CA THR A 395 -29.90 -28.98 -31.44
C THR A 395 -28.96 -30.13 -31.76
N ILE A 396 -27.87 -29.84 -32.48
CA ILE A 396 -26.84 -30.84 -32.75
C ILE A 396 -26.13 -31.14 -31.44
N ARG A 397 -26.17 -32.40 -30.98
CA ARG A 397 -25.45 -32.79 -29.76
C ARG A 397 -23.96 -32.51 -29.97
N PRO A 398 -23.26 -31.84 -29.02
CA PRO A 398 -21.86 -31.46 -29.17
C PRO A 398 -20.93 -32.63 -29.52
N THR A 399 -21.26 -33.85 -29.09
CA THR A 399 -20.52 -35.08 -29.43
C THR A 399 -20.70 -35.51 -30.87
N THR A 400 -21.87 -35.28 -31.45
CA THR A 400 -22.18 -35.59 -32.86
C THR A 400 -21.60 -34.51 -33.77
N PHE A 401 -21.69 -33.23 -33.36
CA PHE A 401 -21.00 -32.13 -34.02
C PHE A 401 -19.49 -32.34 -34.05
N LYS A 402 -18.89 -32.71 -32.91
CA LYS A 402 -17.46 -33.03 -32.81
C LYS A 402 -17.05 -34.18 -33.74
N LYS A 403 -17.81 -35.27 -33.80
CA LYS A 403 -17.54 -36.41 -34.70
C LYS A 403 -17.71 -36.06 -36.18
N ILE A 404 -18.63 -35.16 -36.50
CA ILE A 404 -18.83 -34.65 -37.85
C ILE A 404 -17.65 -33.73 -38.24
N CYS A 405 -17.23 -32.82 -37.34
CA CYS A 405 -16.06 -31.96 -37.55
C CYS A 405 -14.77 -32.77 -37.72
N GLU A 406 -14.56 -33.81 -36.91
CA GLU A 406 -13.43 -34.75 -37.01
C GLU A 406 -13.40 -35.53 -38.34
N HIS A 407 -14.52 -35.63 -39.07
CA HIS A 407 -14.58 -36.26 -40.40
C HIS A 407 -14.60 -35.24 -41.55
N ILE A 408 -15.08 -34.02 -41.33
CA ILE A 408 -15.02 -32.91 -42.28
C ILE A 408 -13.57 -32.39 -42.42
N GLU A 409 -12.74 -32.49 -41.39
CA GLU A 409 -11.28 -32.23 -41.46
C GLU A 409 -10.58 -33.03 -42.57
N ILE A 410 -11.15 -34.15 -43.03
CA ILE A 410 -10.57 -35.00 -44.08
C ILE A 410 -10.96 -34.51 -45.49
N PHE A 411 -12.06 -33.76 -45.66
CA PHE A 411 -12.53 -33.37 -47.00
C PHE A 411 -13.13 -31.95 -47.04
N SER A 412 -12.48 -31.10 -47.85
CA SER A 412 -13.02 -30.05 -48.73
C SER A 412 -12.85 -28.55 -48.38
N ASN A 413 -12.23 -27.86 -49.35
CA ASN A 413 -12.16 -26.42 -49.70
C ASN A 413 -12.63 -25.36 -48.69
N HIS A 414 -11.63 -24.63 -48.16
CA HIS A 414 -11.70 -23.78 -46.98
C HIS A 414 -12.33 -22.38 -47.16
N THR A 415 -12.58 -21.90 -48.37
CA THR A 415 -12.98 -20.48 -48.59
C THR A 415 -14.44 -20.20 -48.22
N GLU A 416 -15.37 -21.12 -48.49
CA GLU A 416 -16.80 -20.92 -48.15
C GLU A 416 -17.08 -21.14 -46.65
N ILE A 417 -16.33 -22.04 -46.00
CA ILE A 417 -16.39 -22.26 -44.55
C ILE A 417 -15.82 -21.04 -43.82
N TYR A 418 -14.71 -20.48 -44.29
CA TYR A 418 -14.13 -19.24 -43.76
C TYR A 418 -15.10 -18.06 -43.86
N ASN A 419 -15.75 -17.86 -45.01
CA ASN A 419 -16.73 -16.78 -45.18
C ASN A 419 -17.97 -16.98 -44.31
N SER A 420 -18.42 -18.22 -44.12
CA SER A 420 -19.54 -18.55 -43.23
C SER A 420 -19.18 -18.36 -41.75
N PHE A 421 -17.95 -18.71 -41.36
CA PHE A 421 -17.47 -18.56 -39.98
C PHE A 421 -17.16 -17.10 -39.63
N SER A 422 -16.58 -16.35 -40.56
CA SER A 422 -16.39 -14.90 -40.47
C SER A 422 -17.72 -14.16 -40.43
N GLY A 423 -18.70 -14.59 -41.23
CA GLY A 423 -20.08 -14.10 -41.18
C GLY A 423 -20.74 -14.35 -39.81
N VAL A 424 -20.61 -15.56 -39.28
CA VAL A 424 -21.10 -15.90 -37.92
C VAL A 424 -20.38 -15.08 -36.85
N LEU A 425 -19.07 -14.88 -36.93
CA LEU A 425 -18.30 -14.06 -35.99
C LEU A 425 -18.65 -12.57 -36.07
N THR A 426 -19.00 -12.07 -37.25
CA THR A 426 -19.42 -10.68 -37.48
C THR A 426 -20.83 -10.46 -36.95
N ASP A 427 -21.79 -11.33 -37.31
CA ASP A 427 -23.16 -11.34 -36.76
C ASP A 427 -23.18 -11.51 -35.23
N TYR A 428 -22.24 -12.28 -34.68
CA TYR A 428 -22.09 -12.53 -33.25
C TYR A 428 -21.43 -11.38 -32.50
N ASN A 429 -20.50 -10.64 -33.13
CA ASN A 429 -19.96 -9.38 -32.59
C ASN A 429 -21.01 -8.26 -32.59
N GLU A 430 -21.93 -8.26 -33.57
CA GLU A 430 -23.04 -7.32 -33.63
C GLU A 430 -24.19 -7.67 -32.67
N LYS A 431 -24.37 -8.95 -32.33
CA LYS A 431 -25.40 -9.42 -31.38
C LYS A 431 -24.79 -9.82 -30.03
N LYS A 432 -24.71 -8.85 -29.11
CA LYS A 432 -24.53 -8.96 -27.63
C LYS A 432 -23.95 -10.30 -27.12
N TYR A 433 -22.70 -10.25 -26.65
CA TYR A 433 -22.01 -11.24 -25.79
C TYR A 433 -22.94 -12.26 -25.10
N ASN A 434 -23.25 -13.35 -25.81
CA ASN A 434 -24.08 -14.43 -25.27
C ASN A 434 -23.24 -15.32 -24.33
N LYS A 435 -23.92 -16.04 -23.44
CA LYS A 435 -23.37 -17.03 -22.48
C LYS A 435 -22.40 -18.03 -23.13
N ASP A 436 -22.59 -18.29 -24.43
CA ASP A 436 -21.80 -19.24 -25.22
C ASP A 436 -20.37 -18.75 -25.54
N PHE A 437 -20.13 -17.44 -25.56
CA PHE A 437 -18.82 -16.85 -25.86
C PHE A 437 -17.78 -17.17 -24.77
N LEU A 438 -18.17 -17.01 -23.51
CA LEU A 438 -17.29 -17.27 -22.37
C LEU A 438 -16.96 -18.75 -22.26
N ASP A 439 -17.95 -19.62 -22.50
CA ASP A 439 -17.76 -21.07 -22.47
C ASP A 439 -16.83 -21.53 -23.63
N MET A 440 -16.95 -20.90 -24.80
CA MET A 440 -16.03 -21.09 -25.92
C MET A 440 -14.59 -20.65 -25.60
N LEU A 441 -14.40 -19.45 -25.04
CA LEU A 441 -13.07 -18.98 -24.62
C LEU A 441 -12.43 -19.88 -23.56
N VAL A 442 -13.20 -20.32 -22.56
CA VAL A 442 -12.72 -21.27 -21.55
C VAL A 442 -12.28 -22.57 -22.22
N SER A 443 -13.08 -23.10 -23.15
CA SER A 443 -12.76 -24.33 -23.90
C SER A 443 -11.44 -24.18 -24.68
N ILE A 444 -11.27 -23.07 -25.39
CA ILE A 444 -10.06 -22.74 -26.15
C ILE A 444 -8.85 -22.67 -25.21
N PHE A 445 -8.89 -21.84 -24.16
CA PHE A 445 -7.76 -21.68 -23.25
C PHE A 445 -7.39 -22.98 -22.53
N ASN A 446 -8.37 -23.81 -22.18
CA ASN A 446 -8.13 -25.10 -21.54
C ASN A 446 -7.29 -26.07 -22.38
N LYS A 447 -7.32 -25.97 -23.73
CA LYS A 447 -6.47 -26.77 -24.63
C LYS A 447 -4.98 -26.46 -24.40
N TYR A 448 -4.65 -25.23 -24.05
CA TYR A 448 -3.27 -24.73 -23.94
C TYR A 448 -2.70 -24.76 -22.50
N ILE A 449 -3.45 -25.33 -21.55
CA ILE A 449 -3.00 -25.50 -20.17
C ILE A 449 -2.29 -26.86 -20.00
N LYS A 450 -1.13 -26.85 -19.32
CA LYS A 450 -0.35 -28.07 -19.03
C LYS A 450 -1.07 -28.89 -17.94
N GLY A 451 -1.61 -30.06 -18.30
CA GLY A 451 -2.27 -30.99 -17.35
C GLY A 451 -3.80 -31.14 -17.50
N GLY A 452 -4.39 -30.55 -18.54
CA GLY A 452 -5.82 -30.68 -18.86
C GLY A 452 -6.68 -29.73 -18.01
N GLY A 453 -7.15 -28.64 -18.61
CA GLY A 453 -7.91 -27.55 -17.97
C GLY A 453 -9.31 -27.90 -17.45
N GLY A 454 -9.54 -29.14 -17.02
CA GLY A 454 -10.82 -29.56 -16.44
C GLY A 454 -11.10 -28.90 -15.10
N LYS A 455 -12.38 -28.62 -14.81
CA LYS A 455 -12.84 -27.96 -13.56
C LYS A 455 -12.35 -28.66 -12.28
N SER A 456 -12.21 -29.99 -12.30
CA SER A 456 -11.67 -30.77 -11.17
C SER A 456 -10.19 -30.49 -10.93
N TRP A 457 -9.40 -30.46 -12.01
CA TRP A 457 -7.97 -30.17 -11.95
C TRP A 457 -7.71 -28.72 -11.51
N LEU A 458 -8.47 -27.78 -12.07
CA LEU A 458 -8.44 -26.38 -11.64
C LEU A 458 -8.77 -26.22 -10.15
N SER A 459 -9.75 -26.97 -9.64
CA SER A 459 -10.12 -26.97 -8.22
C SER A 459 -8.99 -27.49 -7.32
N GLN A 460 -8.26 -28.51 -7.77
CA GLN A 460 -7.09 -29.04 -7.05
C GLN A 460 -5.93 -28.04 -7.03
N ILE A 461 -5.69 -27.31 -8.12
CA ILE A 461 -4.68 -26.24 -8.17
C ILE A 461 -5.00 -25.14 -7.16
N LEU A 462 -6.27 -24.81 -6.97
CA LEU A 462 -6.73 -23.85 -5.97
C LEU A 462 -6.67 -24.40 -4.52
N GLY A 463 -6.23 -25.64 -4.33
CA GLY A 463 -6.18 -26.32 -3.03
C GLY A 463 -7.56 -26.61 -2.45
N LYS A 464 -8.55 -26.88 -3.31
CA LYS A 464 -9.95 -27.16 -2.94
C LYS A 464 -10.35 -28.60 -3.29
N SER A 465 -11.55 -28.99 -2.85
CA SER A 465 -12.16 -30.25 -3.26
C SER A 465 -12.31 -30.29 -4.78
N ARG A 466 -12.21 -31.48 -5.39
CA ARG A 466 -12.35 -31.68 -6.85
C ARG A 466 -13.64 -31.08 -7.43
N ALA A 467 -14.72 -31.06 -6.66
CA ALA A 467 -15.99 -30.51 -7.10
C ALA A 467 -16.08 -28.97 -6.96
N TYR A 468 -15.10 -28.28 -6.35
CA TYR A 468 -15.28 -26.88 -5.94
C TYR A 468 -15.74 -25.91 -7.05
N ILE A 469 -15.11 -25.93 -8.23
CA ILE A 469 -15.53 -25.08 -9.36
C ILE A 469 -16.87 -25.53 -9.93
N PHE A 470 -17.11 -26.84 -9.97
CA PHE A 470 -18.39 -27.41 -10.41
C PHE A 470 -19.52 -26.97 -9.47
N ASP A 471 -19.34 -27.14 -8.16
CA ASP A 471 -20.26 -26.68 -7.11
C ASP A 471 -20.46 -25.16 -7.19
N LEU A 472 -19.42 -24.39 -7.52
CA LEU A 472 -19.52 -22.94 -7.67
C LEU A 472 -20.46 -22.54 -8.82
N GLU A 473 -20.37 -23.25 -9.94
CA GLU A 473 -21.19 -23.03 -11.13
C GLU A 473 -22.63 -23.57 -10.97
N HIS A 474 -22.84 -24.57 -10.11
CA HIS A 474 -24.13 -25.26 -9.95
C HIS A 474 -24.85 -24.97 -8.63
N ARG A 475 -24.26 -24.17 -7.72
CA ARG A 475 -24.97 -23.58 -6.57
C ARG A 475 -26.00 -22.57 -7.09
N ARG A 476 -27.13 -23.07 -7.58
CA ARG A 476 -28.38 -22.32 -7.62
C ARG A 476 -28.57 -21.74 -6.23
N GLY A 477 -28.78 -20.43 -6.15
CA GLY A 477 -28.86 -19.70 -4.89
C GLY A 477 -29.67 -20.48 -3.87
N GLU A 478 -29.05 -20.81 -2.73
CA GLU A 478 -29.81 -21.16 -1.54
C GLU A 478 -30.79 -19.99 -1.32
N ARG A 479 -32.08 -20.18 -1.69
CA ARG A 479 -33.22 -19.22 -1.60
C ARG A 479 -33.64 -18.42 -2.85
N GLY A 480 -33.43 -18.90 -4.07
CA GLY A 480 -34.14 -18.34 -5.24
C GLY A 480 -33.75 -16.92 -5.68
N GLU A 481 -32.70 -16.35 -5.10
CA GLU A 481 -32.01 -15.19 -5.66
C GLU A 481 -31.08 -15.63 -6.80
N VAL A 482 -30.97 -14.81 -7.85
CA VAL A 482 -30.12 -15.05 -9.04
C VAL A 482 -28.72 -15.46 -8.57
N GLY A 483 -28.38 -16.74 -8.79
CA GLY A 483 -27.24 -17.36 -8.14
C GLY A 483 -25.87 -16.88 -8.65
N PRO A 484 -24.77 -17.22 -7.95
CA PRO A 484 -23.40 -16.86 -8.30
C PRO A 484 -22.85 -17.49 -9.60
N GLU A 485 -23.69 -18.10 -10.44
CA GLU A 485 -23.32 -18.86 -11.64
C GLU A 485 -22.50 -18.02 -12.63
N HIS A 486 -22.84 -16.73 -12.80
CA HIS A 486 -22.10 -15.84 -13.68
C HIS A 486 -20.68 -15.56 -13.18
N TYR A 487 -20.47 -15.45 -11.86
CA TYR A 487 -19.15 -15.24 -11.27
C TYR A 487 -18.23 -16.44 -11.45
N ALA A 488 -18.78 -17.64 -11.29
CA ALA A 488 -18.04 -18.87 -11.43
C ALA A 488 -17.44 -19.00 -12.85
N LYS A 489 -18.18 -18.56 -13.88
CA LYS A 489 -17.72 -18.57 -15.27
C LYS A 489 -16.59 -17.57 -15.54
N TYR A 490 -16.73 -16.31 -15.13
CA TYR A 490 -15.63 -15.33 -15.27
C TYR A 490 -14.39 -15.75 -14.48
N PHE A 491 -14.61 -16.33 -13.30
CA PHE A 491 -13.54 -16.87 -12.46
C PHE A 491 -12.82 -18.04 -13.12
N ASN A 492 -13.56 -18.98 -13.71
CA ASN A 492 -13.02 -20.10 -14.46
C ASN A 492 -12.17 -19.60 -15.63
N LEU A 493 -12.72 -18.67 -16.42
CA LEU A 493 -12.01 -18.04 -17.53
C LEU A 493 -10.72 -17.33 -17.11
N LEU A 494 -10.75 -16.51 -16.07
CA LEU A 494 -9.57 -15.82 -15.52
C LEU A 494 -8.50 -16.80 -15.02
N THR A 495 -8.93 -17.89 -14.40
CA THR A 495 -8.04 -18.95 -13.91
C THR A 495 -7.37 -19.64 -15.09
N SER A 496 -8.15 -20.04 -16.11
CA SER A 496 -7.66 -20.68 -17.32
C SER A 496 -6.68 -19.80 -18.09
N ILE A 497 -7.01 -18.50 -18.29
CA ILE A 497 -6.15 -17.52 -18.97
C ILE A 497 -4.78 -17.41 -18.29
N HIS A 498 -4.75 -17.42 -16.96
CA HIS A 498 -3.48 -17.31 -16.26
C HIS A 498 -2.66 -18.59 -16.36
N LEU A 499 -3.29 -19.77 -16.35
CA LEU A 499 -2.62 -21.08 -16.36
C LEU A 499 -2.08 -21.50 -17.75
N ILE A 500 -2.33 -20.71 -18.79
CA ILE A 500 -1.80 -20.96 -20.13
C ILE A 500 -0.27 -21.12 -20.10
N ASN A 501 0.22 -22.21 -20.69
CA ASN A 501 1.66 -22.44 -20.83
C ASN A 501 2.21 -21.64 -22.02
N LYS A 502 3.16 -20.73 -21.76
CA LYS A 502 3.85 -19.96 -22.80
C LYS A 502 4.54 -20.85 -23.83
N GLU A 503 5.07 -22.00 -23.42
CA GLU A 503 5.75 -22.94 -24.32
C GLU A 503 4.80 -23.66 -25.31
N ARG A 504 3.48 -23.60 -25.06
CA ARG A 504 2.46 -24.24 -25.91
C ARG A 504 1.78 -23.27 -26.87
N LEU A 505 2.12 -21.99 -26.80
CA LEU A 505 1.59 -20.93 -27.66
C LEU A 505 2.79 -20.16 -28.22
N ASP A 506 3.16 -20.50 -29.46
CA ASP A 506 4.15 -19.74 -30.20
C ASP A 506 3.43 -18.68 -31.02
N PHE A 507 3.40 -17.46 -30.48
CA PHE A 507 2.77 -16.35 -31.16
C PHE A 507 3.69 -15.84 -32.28
N LYS A 508 3.26 -15.97 -33.54
CA LYS A 508 3.87 -15.24 -34.65
C LYS A 508 3.71 -13.72 -34.41
N GLU A 509 4.67 -12.94 -34.89
CA GLU A 509 4.61 -11.46 -34.95
C GLU A 509 4.57 -10.71 -33.60
N GLY A 510 5.43 -11.06 -32.64
CA GLY A 510 5.70 -10.20 -31.48
C GLY A 510 4.55 -10.08 -30.46
N LEU A 511 3.47 -10.82 -30.63
CA LEU A 511 2.34 -10.91 -29.71
C LEU A 511 2.76 -11.58 -28.39
N ASN A 512 2.76 -10.83 -27.29
CA ASN A 512 3.15 -11.36 -25.98
C ASN A 512 1.92 -11.93 -25.25
N ILE A 513 2.04 -13.15 -24.72
CA ILE A 513 1.04 -13.77 -23.84
C ILE A 513 0.62 -12.85 -22.66
N SER A 514 1.51 -11.94 -22.25
CA SER A 514 1.25 -10.94 -21.21
C SER A 514 0.22 -9.90 -21.66
N ASP A 515 0.27 -9.49 -22.93
CA ASP A 515 -0.64 -8.50 -23.52
C ASP A 515 -2.03 -9.11 -23.70
N LEU A 516 -2.09 -10.37 -24.17
CA LEU A 516 -3.34 -11.13 -24.24
C LEU A 516 -4.00 -11.29 -22.86
N LYS A 517 -3.20 -11.61 -21.83
CA LYS A 517 -3.67 -11.70 -20.45
C LYS A 517 -4.22 -10.35 -19.97
N ALA A 518 -3.60 -9.24 -20.36
CA ALA A 518 -4.05 -7.89 -19.99
C ALA A 518 -5.36 -7.50 -20.69
N GLU A 519 -5.49 -7.79 -21.99
CA GLU A 519 -6.70 -7.50 -22.78
C GLU A 519 -7.90 -8.31 -22.28
N CYS A 520 -7.72 -9.61 -22.07
CA CYS A 520 -8.79 -10.47 -21.54
C CYS A 520 -9.23 -10.02 -20.12
N ARG A 521 -8.29 -9.62 -19.25
CA ARG A 521 -8.62 -9.03 -17.94
C ARG A 521 -9.46 -7.76 -18.09
N ASN A 522 -9.12 -6.89 -19.04
CA ASN A 522 -9.85 -5.64 -19.28
C ASN A 522 -11.26 -5.88 -19.79
N LEU A 523 -11.45 -6.85 -20.70
CA LEU A 523 -12.77 -7.24 -21.20
C LEU A 523 -13.64 -7.82 -20.09
N ILE A 524 -13.10 -8.75 -19.29
CA ILE A 524 -13.82 -9.35 -18.16
C ILE A 524 -14.19 -8.29 -17.12
N PHE A 525 -13.30 -7.34 -16.85
CA PHE A 525 -13.59 -6.20 -15.97
C PHE A 525 -14.74 -5.32 -16.51
N LYS A 526 -14.67 -4.90 -17.79
CA LYS A 526 -15.71 -4.09 -18.43
C LYS A 526 -17.06 -4.81 -18.33
N GLU A 527 -17.10 -6.10 -18.60
CA GLU A 527 -18.32 -6.90 -18.57
C GLU A 527 -18.88 -7.09 -17.15
N MET A 528 -18.03 -7.45 -16.17
CA MET A 528 -18.45 -7.55 -14.77
C MET A 528 -18.92 -6.20 -14.22
N LYS A 529 -18.32 -5.09 -14.66
CA LYS A 529 -18.74 -3.73 -14.29
C LYS A 529 -20.12 -3.40 -14.88
N ASN A 530 -20.33 -3.68 -16.17
CA ASN A 530 -21.60 -3.43 -16.86
C ASN A 530 -22.77 -4.19 -16.23
N ARG A 531 -22.52 -5.39 -15.69
CA ARG A 531 -23.52 -6.21 -15.00
C ARG A 531 -23.67 -5.89 -13.50
N ASN A 532 -23.04 -4.82 -12.99
CA ASN A 532 -22.98 -4.48 -11.56
C ASN A 532 -22.39 -5.58 -10.64
N MET A 533 -21.77 -6.59 -11.23
CA MET A 533 -21.30 -7.77 -10.51
C MET A 533 -20.15 -7.47 -9.55
N ILE A 534 -19.32 -6.48 -9.85
CA ILE A 534 -18.21 -6.06 -8.98
C ILE A 534 -18.72 -5.51 -7.65
N LYS A 535 -19.85 -4.80 -7.69
CA LYS A 535 -20.49 -4.20 -6.51
C LYS A 535 -21.07 -5.28 -5.60
N GLU A 536 -21.80 -6.23 -6.17
CA GLU A 536 -22.39 -7.39 -5.47
C GLU A 536 -21.35 -8.33 -4.85
N LEU A 537 -20.21 -8.56 -5.51
CA LEU A 537 -19.06 -9.28 -4.95
C LEU A 537 -18.56 -8.69 -3.63
N CYS A 538 -18.76 -7.39 -3.44
CA CYS A 538 -18.27 -6.64 -2.31
C CYS A 538 -19.39 -6.29 -1.31
N GLU A 539 -20.66 -6.15 -1.71
CA GLU A 539 -21.82 -5.77 -0.89
C GLU A 539 -22.20 -6.72 0.26
N SER A 540 -21.44 -7.79 0.53
CA SER A 540 -21.56 -8.54 1.79
C SER A 540 -21.52 -7.56 2.98
N LYS A 541 -22.29 -7.83 4.05
CA LYS A 541 -22.51 -7.04 5.30
C LYS A 541 -21.30 -6.26 5.90
N TYR A 542 -20.08 -6.53 5.44
CA TYR A 542 -18.80 -5.98 5.86
C TYR A 542 -18.26 -4.81 4.98
N SER A 543 -18.87 -4.47 3.84
CA SER A 543 -18.38 -3.46 2.88
C SER A 543 -18.86 -2.03 3.07
N ARG A 544 -19.60 -1.71 4.13
CA ARG A 544 -19.94 -0.30 4.44
C ARG A 544 -18.71 0.61 4.62
N ARG A 545 -17.50 0.05 4.72
CA ARG A 545 -16.21 0.79 4.77
C ARG A 545 -15.49 0.88 3.41
N ILE A 546 -15.96 0.19 2.38
CA ILE A 546 -15.35 0.04 1.04
C ILE A 546 -16.13 0.89 -0.01
N ILE A 547 -17.04 1.77 0.44
CA ILE A 547 -17.92 2.55 -0.45
C ILE A 547 -17.13 3.54 -1.35
N ASN A 548 -15.87 3.85 -1.01
CA ASN A 548 -15.03 4.80 -1.76
C ASN A 548 -13.88 4.13 -2.53
N THR A 549 -13.87 2.81 -2.70
CA THR A 549 -12.80 2.09 -3.42
C THR A 549 -13.18 1.91 -4.90
N ASP A 550 -12.26 2.19 -5.81
CA ASP A 550 -12.46 2.03 -7.26
C ASP A 550 -12.83 0.56 -7.59
N ASN A 551 -13.89 0.36 -8.39
CA ASN A 551 -14.30 -0.96 -8.89
C ASN A 551 -13.14 -1.72 -9.54
N ARG A 552 -12.19 -0.99 -10.16
CA ARG A 552 -11.00 -1.61 -10.75
C ARG A 552 -10.06 -2.18 -9.70
N GLU A 553 -9.84 -1.47 -8.59
CA GLU A 553 -9.01 -1.96 -7.49
C GLU A 553 -9.59 -3.23 -6.85
N LEU A 554 -10.92 -3.28 -6.72
CA LEU A 554 -11.62 -4.47 -6.20
C LEU A 554 -11.48 -5.67 -7.15
N PHE A 555 -11.60 -5.44 -8.46
CA PHE A 555 -11.36 -6.47 -9.47
C PHE A 555 -9.90 -6.95 -9.47
N ASP A 556 -8.93 -6.04 -9.37
CA ASP A 556 -7.52 -6.40 -9.33
C ASP A 556 -7.18 -7.24 -8.08
N ILE A 557 -7.80 -6.97 -6.92
CA ILE A 557 -7.66 -7.83 -5.71
C ILE A 557 -8.14 -9.26 -5.98
N VAL A 558 -9.22 -9.45 -6.75
CA VAL A 558 -9.75 -10.76 -7.16
C VAL A 558 -8.73 -11.48 -8.07
N ILE A 559 -8.18 -10.78 -9.07
CA ILE A 559 -7.14 -11.31 -9.98
C ILE A 559 -5.87 -11.69 -9.22
N HIS A 560 -5.41 -10.84 -8.32
CA HIS A 560 -4.20 -11.12 -7.55
C HIS A 560 -4.40 -12.26 -6.55
N SER A 561 -5.60 -12.40 -5.99
CA SER A 561 -5.97 -13.56 -5.17
C SER A 561 -5.89 -14.86 -5.96
N LEU A 562 -6.35 -14.84 -7.21
CA LEU A 562 -6.23 -15.95 -8.15
C LEU A 562 -4.79 -16.31 -8.47
N LEU A 563 -3.97 -15.32 -8.85
CA LEU A 563 -2.55 -15.52 -9.16
C LEU A 563 -1.77 -16.12 -7.97
N ALA A 564 -2.04 -15.62 -6.75
CA ALA A 564 -1.42 -16.12 -5.53
C ALA A 564 -1.84 -17.57 -5.21
N LEU A 565 -3.09 -17.94 -5.47
CA LEU A 565 -3.61 -19.30 -5.24
C LEU A 565 -3.05 -20.32 -6.24
N THR A 566 -2.83 -19.91 -7.49
CA THR A 566 -2.53 -20.80 -8.62
C THR A 566 -1.04 -20.96 -8.91
N LYS A 567 -0.17 -20.16 -8.26
CA LYS A 567 1.31 -20.19 -8.40
C LYS A 567 1.84 -19.95 -9.82
N ILE A 568 1.02 -19.40 -10.71
CA ILE A 568 1.22 -19.32 -12.17
C ILE A 568 2.54 -18.67 -12.62
N GLU A 569 3.08 -17.73 -11.85
CA GLU A 569 4.30 -16.99 -12.22
C GLU A 569 5.59 -17.58 -11.63
N ARG A 570 5.55 -18.76 -10.99
CA ARG A 570 6.75 -19.40 -10.43
C ARG A 570 7.45 -20.22 -11.52
N GLY A 571 8.52 -19.66 -12.09
CA GLY A 571 9.39 -20.39 -13.00
C GLY A 571 9.95 -21.65 -12.35
N GLY A 572 9.54 -22.82 -12.86
CA GLY A 572 10.32 -24.06 -12.95
C GLY A 572 10.87 -24.79 -11.72
N SER A 573 11.14 -24.18 -10.57
CA SER A 573 11.96 -24.83 -9.53
C SER A 573 11.15 -25.24 -8.29
N ASN A 574 10.51 -26.40 -8.38
CA ASN A 574 10.45 -27.45 -7.35
C ASN A 574 9.12 -28.21 -7.41
N LYS A 575 9.19 -29.41 -8.01
CA LYS A 575 8.06 -30.34 -8.19
C LYS A 575 7.48 -30.91 -6.89
N ASN A 576 8.06 -30.65 -5.71
CA ASN A 576 7.63 -31.29 -4.45
C ASN A 576 7.59 -30.37 -3.22
N SER A 577 7.49 -29.05 -3.38
CA SER A 577 7.13 -28.23 -2.21
C SER A 577 5.60 -28.28 -2.05
N ASP A 578 5.16 -28.88 -0.95
CA ASP A 578 3.81 -28.73 -0.41
C ASP A 578 3.31 -27.31 -0.64
N PHE A 579 1.99 -27.14 -0.80
CA PHE A 579 1.28 -25.88 -1.06
C PHE A 579 1.56 -24.77 0.00
N VAL A 580 2.80 -24.36 0.15
CA VAL A 580 3.36 -23.37 1.06
C VAL A 580 3.47 -22.10 0.26
N TYR A 581 2.67 -21.12 0.64
CA TYR A 581 2.75 -19.78 0.11
C TYR A 581 4.06 -19.12 0.55
N GLU A 582 4.62 -18.32 -0.34
CA GLU A 582 5.78 -17.48 -0.09
C GLU A 582 5.34 -16.05 0.20
N TYR A 583 6.22 -15.27 0.84
CA TYR A 583 5.95 -13.85 1.12
C TYR A 583 5.70 -13.02 -0.14
N THR A 584 6.29 -13.43 -1.27
CA THR A 584 6.11 -12.85 -2.59
C THR A 584 4.68 -13.00 -3.11
N ASP A 585 3.92 -13.98 -2.63
CA ASP A 585 2.51 -14.13 -3.00
C ASP A 585 1.63 -13.11 -2.29
N LEU A 586 1.97 -12.73 -1.05
CA LEU A 586 1.22 -11.69 -0.32
C LEU A 586 1.47 -10.31 -0.88
N SER A 587 2.69 -9.98 -1.29
CA SER A 587 2.95 -8.70 -1.95
C SER A 587 2.17 -8.57 -3.26
N ARG A 588 1.89 -9.69 -3.94
CA ARG A 588 1.00 -9.71 -5.11
C ARG A 588 -0.47 -9.48 -4.76
N LEU A 589 -0.96 -10.00 -3.63
CA LEU A 589 -2.34 -9.77 -3.14
C LEU A 589 -2.64 -8.29 -2.84
N ILE A 590 -1.60 -7.49 -2.65
CA ILE A 590 -1.67 -6.06 -2.40
C ILE A 590 -1.65 -5.35 -3.75
N SER A 591 -2.66 -4.54 -4.02
CA SER A 591 -2.86 -3.80 -5.29
C SER A 591 -1.57 -3.15 -5.81
N ILE A 592 -1.44 -3.04 -7.15
CA ILE A 592 -0.28 -2.53 -7.92
C ILE A 592 0.11 -1.08 -7.57
N THR A 593 -0.58 -0.42 -6.65
CA THR A 593 -0.26 0.92 -6.15
C THR A 593 1.02 0.95 -5.28
N ASN A 594 1.41 2.16 -4.84
CA ASN A 594 2.41 2.46 -3.78
C ASN A 594 2.37 1.53 -2.55
N SER A 595 1.24 0.86 -2.31
CA SER A 595 1.08 -0.14 -1.25
C SER A 595 1.94 -1.40 -1.48
N ARG A 596 2.13 -1.84 -2.73
CA ARG A 596 2.93 -3.04 -3.06
C ARG A 596 4.41 -2.83 -2.78
N ASP A 597 5.00 -1.74 -3.24
CA ASP A 597 6.43 -1.46 -3.00
C ASP A 597 6.72 -1.17 -1.53
N PHE A 598 5.84 -0.40 -0.89
CA PHE A 598 5.90 -0.14 0.54
C PHE A 598 5.88 -1.44 1.35
N LEU A 599 4.94 -2.34 1.05
CA LEU A 599 4.81 -3.60 1.77
C LEU A 599 5.93 -4.57 1.41
N THR A 600 6.38 -4.64 0.15
CA THR A 600 7.51 -5.49 -0.26
C THR A 600 8.82 -5.07 0.43
N GLY A 601 9.08 -3.76 0.53
CA GLY A 601 10.24 -3.22 1.25
C GLY A 601 10.18 -3.41 2.77
N LYS A 602 8.97 -3.38 3.36
CA LYS A 602 8.79 -3.54 4.81
C LYS A 602 8.68 -5.00 5.25
N PHE A 603 8.14 -5.88 4.41
CA PHE A 603 8.07 -7.33 4.67
C PHE A 603 9.41 -8.04 4.52
N ARG A 604 10.30 -7.57 3.63
CA ARG A 604 11.69 -8.08 3.53
C ARG A 604 12.48 -7.95 4.83
N ASN A 605 12.12 -7.03 5.72
CA ASN A 605 12.79 -6.80 7.00
C ASN A 605 12.35 -7.76 8.13
N GLY A 606 11.74 -8.91 7.81
CA GLY A 606 11.64 -10.04 8.74
C GLY A 606 10.66 -9.88 9.91
N TYR A 607 9.62 -9.04 9.79
CA TYR A 607 8.63 -8.90 10.86
C TYR A 607 7.89 -10.21 11.13
N ILE A 608 8.02 -10.75 12.35
CA ILE A 608 7.33 -11.96 12.82
C ILE A 608 5.82 -11.88 12.55
N LEU A 609 5.23 -10.69 12.73
CA LEU A 609 3.83 -10.42 12.45
C LEU A 609 3.44 -10.76 11.01
N ALA A 610 4.33 -10.50 10.04
CA ALA A 610 4.09 -10.76 8.63
C ALA A 610 3.97 -12.26 8.32
N LYS A 611 4.76 -13.12 8.99
CA LYS A 611 4.71 -14.58 8.77
C LYS A 611 3.39 -15.17 9.26
N THR A 612 3.03 -14.86 10.51
CA THR A 612 1.79 -15.38 11.12
C THR A 612 0.55 -14.84 10.43
N GLU A 613 0.55 -13.56 10.04
CA GLU A 613 -0.56 -12.94 9.30
C GLU A 613 -0.69 -13.48 7.89
N CYS A 614 0.43 -13.71 7.21
CA CYS A 614 0.51 -14.43 5.94
C CYS A 614 -0.25 -15.76 6.03
N THR A 615 0.16 -16.65 6.93
CA THR A 615 -0.44 -17.98 7.07
C THR A 615 -1.92 -17.91 7.45
N ARG A 616 -2.30 -16.95 8.31
CA ARG A 616 -3.70 -16.69 8.68
C ARG A 616 -4.54 -16.27 7.48
N LEU A 617 -4.02 -15.35 6.66
CA LEU A 617 -4.69 -14.85 5.47
C LEU A 617 -4.93 -15.99 4.48
N ILE A 618 -3.90 -16.78 4.20
CA ILE A 618 -3.97 -17.95 3.32
C ILE A 618 -5.04 -18.93 3.78
N LYS A 619 -5.04 -19.27 5.08
CA LYS A 619 -6.04 -20.20 5.65
C LYS A 619 -7.46 -19.66 5.46
N LYS A 620 -7.67 -18.34 5.47
CA LYS A 620 -8.97 -17.73 5.21
C LYS A 620 -9.33 -17.65 3.72
N ILE A 621 -8.39 -17.29 2.84
CA ILE A 621 -8.58 -17.32 1.38
C ILE A 621 -8.99 -18.74 0.96
N ARG A 622 -8.32 -19.76 1.51
CA ARG A 622 -8.64 -21.17 1.29
C ARG A 622 -9.98 -21.62 1.87
N LYS A 623 -10.62 -20.87 2.77
CA LYS A 623 -11.96 -21.20 3.27
C LYS A 623 -13.09 -20.77 2.32
N GLY A 624 -12.85 -19.85 1.39
CA GLY A 624 -13.84 -19.47 0.39
C GLY A 624 -13.44 -18.23 -0.41
N PHE A 625 -13.51 -18.31 -1.74
CA PHE A 625 -13.07 -17.24 -2.64
C PHE A 625 -13.95 -15.99 -2.53
N PHE A 626 -15.27 -16.13 -2.45
CA PHE A 626 -16.18 -14.97 -2.35
C PHE A 626 -15.95 -14.09 -1.11
N LYS A 627 -15.41 -14.65 -0.02
CA LYS A 627 -15.07 -13.89 1.20
C LYS A 627 -13.61 -13.46 1.23
N ALA A 628 -12.79 -13.95 0.29
CA ALA A 628 -11.35 -13.70 0.25
C ALA A 628 -11.02 -12.22 -0.01
N PRO A 629 -11.67 -11.48 -0.94
CA PRO A 629 -11.35 -10.08 -1.19
C PRO A 629 -11.50 -9.20 0.06
N GLY A 630 -12.61 -9.32 0.79
CA GLY A 630 -12.83 -8.58 2.02
C GLY A 630 -11.85 -8.94 3.14
N VAL A 631 -11.50 -10.22 3.27
CA VAL A 631 -10.51 -10.68 4.26
C VAL A 631 -9.09 -10.23 3.89
N CYS A 632 -8.73 -10.29 2.60
CA CYS A 632 -7.48 -9.76 2.06
C CYS A 632 -7.38 -8.27 2.30
N HIS A 633 -8.41 -7.51 1.91
CA HIS A 633 -8.48 -6.08 2.12
C HIS A 633 -8.34 -5.73 3.62
N ASP A 634 -9.10 -6.39 4.50
CA ASP A 634 -9.01 -6.17 5.95
C ASP A 634 -7.61 -6.46 6.51
N ALA A 635 -6.99 -7.56 6.10
CA ALA A 635 -5.65 -7.93 6.55
C ALA A 635 -4.60 -6.95 6.02
N ILE A 636 -4.66 -6.61 4.73
CA ILE A 636 -3.78 -5.65 4.08
C ILE A 636 -3.96 -4.27 4.70
N TYR A 637 -5.18 -3.83 4.95
CA TYR A 637 -5.48 -2.57 5.61
C TYR A 637 -4.95 -2.56 7.05
N ARG A 638 -5.09 -3.65 7.81
CA ARG A 638 -4.51 -3.78 9.16
C ARG A 638 -2.99 -3.69 9.12
N ILE A 639 -2.35 -4.37 8.17
CA ILE A 639 -0.89 -4.35 8.00
C ILE A 639 -0.42 -2.97 7.52
N LYS A 640 -1.09 -2.36 6.54
CA LYS A 640 -0.82 -1.00 6.04
C LYS A 640 -0.97 0.02 7.15
N THR A 641 -2.05 -0.04 7.91
CA THR A 641 -2.27 0.80 9.10
C THR A 641 -1.20 0.57 10.16
N HIS A 642 -0.76 -0.68 10.35
CA HIS A 642 0.29 -1.02 11.30
C HIS A 642 1.67 -0.49 10.89
N ILE A 643 1.99 -0.50 9.59
CA ILE A 643 3.30 -0.10 9.08
C ILE A 643 3.36 1.42 8.78
N ASN A 644 2.25 2.05 8.36
CA ASN A 644 2.20 3.48 8.01
C ASN A 644 1.89 4.43 9.17
N ASN A 645 1.48 3.92 10.33
CA ASN A 645 1.17 4.80 11.45
C ASN A 645 2.43 4.96 12.32
N PRO A 646 3.15 6.09 12.26
CA PRO A 646 4.45 6.22 12.92
C PRO A 646 4.30 6.11 14.44
N HIS A 647 3.15 6.51 15.01
CA HIS A 647 2.81 6.30 16.41
C HIS A 647 1.28 6.27 16.66
N TRP A 648 0.83 5.16 17.24
CA TRP A 648 -0.22 5.08 18.29
C TRP A 648 -1.73 5.22 17.95
N ARG A 649 -2.18 5.96 16.92
CA ARG A 649 -3.63 6.35 16.86
C ARG A 649 -4.65 5.24 16.56
N VAL A 650 -4.34 4.21 15.78
CA VAL A 650 -5.27 3.05 15.61
C VAL A 650 -5.09 2.00 16.71
N TYR A 651 -4.05 2.17 17.54
CA TYR A 651 -3.77 1.34 18.69
C TYR A 651 -4.64 1.68 19.91
N GLU A 652 -5.28 2.86 19.95
CA GLU A 652 -6.33 3.22 20.93
C GLU A 652 -7.35 2.10 21.12
N LYS A 653 -7.75 1.39 20.04
CA LYS A 653 -8.69 0.26 20.13
C LYS A 653 -8.20 -0.89 21.02
N HIS A 654 -6.88 -1.12 21.07
CA HIS A 654 -6.31 -2.18 21.92
C HIS A 654 -6.19 -1.74 23.39
N PHE A 655 -6.28 -0.43 23.63
CA PHE A 655 -6.11 0.26 24.90
C PHE A 655 -7.42 0.68 25.58
N ILE A 656 -8.57 0.55 24.92
CA ILE A 656 -9.87 0.84 25.54
C ILE A 656 -10.04 0.06 26.86
N ASP A 657 -9.59 -1.20 26.89
CA ASP A 657 -9.65 -2.06 28.07
C ASP A 657 -8.28 -2.58 28.49
N LEU A 658 -8.08 -2.76 29.81
CA LEU A 658 -6.94 -3.52 30.34
C LEU A 658 -6.95 -4.94 29.78
N ARG A 659 -5.87 -5.35 29.12
CA ARG A 659 -5.69 -6.73 28.65
C ARG A 659 -5.33 -7.64 29.83
N GLY A 660 -5.56 -8.94 29.67
CA GLY A 660 -5.30 -9.93 30.72
C GLY A 660 -3.91 -9.81 31.35
N ILE A 661 -2.87 -9.56 30.55
CA ILE A 661 -1.51 -9.39 31.07
C ILE A 661 -1.31 -8.09 31.86
N GLN A 662 -1.97 -7.00 31.46
CA GLN A 662 -1.93 -5.73 32.20
C GLN A 662 -2.74 -5.82 33.50
N ARG A 663 -3.91 -6.47 33.47
CA ARG A 663 -4.69 -6.76 34.69
C ARG A 663 -3.86 -7.60 35.65
N LYS A 664 -3.16 -8.60 35.13
CA LYS A 664 -2.24 -9.44 35.88
C LYS A 664 -1.11 -8.62 36.52
N GLU A 665 -0.45 -7.75 35.76
CA GLU A 665 0.60 -6.87 36.32
C GLU A 665 0.06 -5.94 37.41
N LEU A 666 -1.12 -5.34 37.21
CA LEU A 666 -1.74 -4.50 38.23
C LEU A 666 -2.18 -5.30 39.47
N LEU A 667 -2.68 -6.52 39.28
CA LEU A 667 -3.00 -7.45 40.38
C LEU A 667 -1.72 -7.88 41.11
N ASP A 668 -0.60 -8.10 40.43
CA ASP A 668 0.68 -8.40 41.08
C ASP A 668 1.19 -7.21 41.91
N LEU A 669 1.06 -5.98 41.38
CA LEU A 669 1.52 -4.76 42.05
C LEU A 669 0.68 -4.36 43.26
N SER A 670 -0.58 -4.78 43.30
CA SER A 670 -1.51 -4.47 44.40
C SER A 670 -1.83 -5.69 45.28
N LEU A 671 -1.48 -6.89 44.84
CA LEU A 671 -2.04 -8.17 45.29
C LEU A 671 -3.59 -8.20 45.20
N GLY A 672 -4.11 -7.39 44.29
CA GLY A 672 -5.51 -7.10 44.03
C GLY A 672 -6.22 -6.31 45.11
N LEU A 673 -5.48 -5.54 45.91
CA LEU A 673 -6.05 -4.51 46.76
C LEU A 673 -6.49 -3.32 45.88
N ASP A 674 -7.75 -2.91 46.02
CA ASP A 674 -8.23 -1.63 45.52
C ASP A 674 -7.66 -0.51 46.39
N VAL A 675 -6.75 0.28 45.82
CA VAL A 675 -6.04 1.32 46.57
C VAL A 675 -6.90 2.53 46.91
N TYR A 676 -8.13 2.65 46.40
CA TYR A 676 -9.06 3.70 46.79
C TYR A 676 -10.01 3.22 47.89
N ASP A 677 -10.79 2.18 47.61
CA ASP A 677 -11.82 1.63 48.52
C ASP A 677 -11.22 0.79 49.65
N LYS A 678 -9.92 0.43 49.57
CA LYS A 678 -9.18 -0.35 50.58
C LYS A 678 -9.79 -1.73 50.84
N ASP A 679 -10.24 -2.36 49.77
CA ASP A 679 -10.83 -3.70 49.78
C ASP A 679 -10.27 -4.53 48.62
N PHE A 680 -10.40 -5.84 48.67
CA PHE A 680 -9.92 -6.69 47.57
C PHE A 680 -10.85 -6.62 46.37
N ILE A 681 -10.26 -6.51 45.20
CA ILE A 681 -10.95 -6.63 43.93
C ILE A 681 -11.53 -8.04 43.85
N GLU A 682 -12.81 -8.11 43.53
CA GLU A 682 -13.51 -9.39 43.33
C GLU A 682 -12.95 -10.15 42.13
N ASP A 683 -12.99 -11.48 42.19
CA ASP A 683 -12.61 -12.32 41.05
C ASP A 683 -13.58 -12.12 39.88
N ALA A 684 -13.16 -12.58 38.70
CA ALA A 684 -13.98 -12.54 37.52
C ALA A 684 -15.26 -13.38 37.74
N HIS A 685 -16.40 -12.87 37.31
CA HIS A 685 -17.68 -13.56 37.39
C HIS A 685 -18.34 -13.64 36.01
N PRO A 686 -19.33 -14.53 35.82
CA PRO A 686 -20.02 -14.67 34.54
C PRO A 686 -20.63 -13.35 34.08
N PHE A 687 -20.53 -13.07 32.78
CA PHE A 687 -21.14 -11.88 32.19
C PHE A 687 -22.66 -12.06 32.15
N VAL A 688 -23.37 -11.14 32.81
CA VAL A 688 -24.83 -11.08 32.82
C VAL A 688 -25.28 -9.95 31.90
N THR A 689 -26.19 -10.23 30.96
CA THR A 689 -26.78 -9.20 30.10
C THR A 689 -27.70 -8.28 30.91
N LYS A 690 -28.16 -7.18 30.29
CA LYS A 690 -29.15 -6.28 30.90
C LYS A 690 -30.44 -7.02 31.30
N ASP A 691 -30.78 -8.09 30.59
CA ASP A 691 -31.98 -8.90 30.81
C ASP A 691 -31.74 -10.07 31.80
N GLY A 692 -30.62 -10.07 32.53
CA GLY A 692 -30.31 -11.10 33.53
C GLY A 692 -29.75 -12.41 32.95
N GLN A 693 -29.54 -12.50 31.64
CA GLN A 693 -29.05 -13.75 31.03
C GLN A 693 -27.53 -13.91 31.21
N ILE A 694 -27.12 -15.05 31.76
CA ILE A 694 -25.71 -15.41 31.89
C ILE A 694 -25.19 -15.91 30.53
N ILE A 695 -24.23 -15.20 29.95
CA ILE A 695 -23.55 -15.65 28.73
C ILE A 695 -22.45 -16.65 29.11
N LYS A 696 -22.74 -17.95 28.96
CA LYS A 696 -21.78 -19.03 29.23
C LYS A 696 -20.44 -18.78 28.53
N GLY A 697 -19.36 -18.92 29.30
CA GLY A 697 -17.99 -18.76 28.80
C GLY A 697 -17.52 -17.31 28.65
N ARG A 698 -18.36 -16.31 28.94
CA ARG A 698 -17.92 -14.92 29.09
C ARG A 698 -17.84 -14.59 30.57
N TYR A 699 -16.65 -14.22 31.02
CA TYR A 699 -16.41 -13.73 32.38
C TYR A 699 -15.92 -12.29 32.31
N VAL A 700 -16.24 -11.48 33.29
CA VAL A 700 -15.75 -10.10 33.42
C VAL A 700 -15.07 -9.91 34.75
N LEU A 701 -13.95 -9.21 34.72
CA LEU A 701 -13.22 -8.74 35.90
C LEU A 701 -13.34 -7.22 35.88
N TYR A 702 -14.13 -6.63 36.79
CA TYR A 702 -14.45 -5.20 36.83
C TYR A 702 -13.30 -4.37 37.42
N ILE A 703 -12.12 -4.42 36.79
CA ILE A 703 -11.00 -3.54 37.06
C ILE A 703 -10.96 -2.46 35.98
N ALA A 704 -11.08 -1.21 36.40
CA ALA A 704 -10.92 -0.05 35.55
C ALA A 704 -9.45 0.37 35.45
N ARG A 705 -9.09 0.89 34.29
CA ARG A 705 -7.82 1.58 34.06
C ARG A 705 -7.96 3.02 34.53
N HIS A 706 -7.56 3.32 35.75
CA HIS A 706 -7.58 4.70 36.20
C HIS A 706 -6.30 5.43 35.79
N HIS A 707 -6.47 6.49 35.00
CA HIS A 707 -5.39 7.34 34.53
C HIS A 707 -5.18 8.50 35.49
N LEU A 708 -4.12 8.45 36.29
CA LEU A 708 -3.88 9.47 37.33
C LEU A 708 -3.73 10.87 36.73
N ASP A 709 -3.13 11.00 35.54
CA ASP A 709 -2.95 12.29 34.86
C ASP A 709 -4.07 12.64 33.88
N GLU A 710 -5.16 11.87 33.87
CA GLU A 710 -6.25 11.99 32.88
C GLU A 710 -5.79 11.83 31.42
N ASP A 711 -4.52 11.50 31.18
CA ASP A 711 -4.00 11.17 29.86
C ASP A 711 -4.44 9.76 29.47
N GLN A 712 -5.61 9.66 28.85
CA GLN A 712 -6.15 8.42 28.28
C GLN A 712 -5.19 7.77 27.27
N LYS A 713 -4.25 8.54 26.71
CA LYS A 713 -3.24 8.05 25.77
C LYS A 713 -2.11 7.30 26.44
N HIS A 714 -1.89 7.52 27.74
CA HIS A 714 -0.78 6.94 28.48
C HIS A 714 -0.99 5.45 28.76
N TYR A 715 -0.25 4.55 28.09
CA TYR A 715 -0.44 3.08 28.11
C TYR A 715 0.56 2.28 28.96
N LEU A 716 1.44 2.96 29.69
CA LEU A 716 2.37 2.33 30.63
C LEU A 716 1.84 2.41 32.05
N ILE A 717 2.17 1.40 32.87
CA ILE A 717 1.85 1.45 34.30
C ILE A 717 2.67 2.56 34.97
N PHE A 718 3.93 2.68 34.58
CA PHE A 718 4.90 3.63 35.13
C PHE A 718 5.35 4.66 34.10
N ASP A 719 5.74 5.82 34.60
CA ASP A 719 6.55 6.81 33.89
C ASP A 719 7.80 7.15 34.71
N TYR A 720 8.89 7.49 34.01
CA TYR A 720 10.19 7.74 34.62
C TYR A 720 10.60 9.20 34.47
N ASN A 721 10.99 9.79 35.58
CA ASN A 721 11.79 11.01 35.62
C ASN A 721 13.23 10.64 36.02
N SER A 722 14.18 11.57 35.89
CA SER A 722 15.62 11.31 36.09
C SER A 722 15.99 10.73 37.47
N THR A 723 15.12 10.86 38.47
CA THR A 723 15.39 10.44 39.87
C THR A 723 14.27 9.64 40.53
N ASP A 724 13.09 9.50 39.91
CA ASP A 724 11.91 8.86 40.52
C ASP A 724 10.97 8.31 39.42
N PHE A 725 10.04 7.46 39.80
CA PHE A 725 8.99 6.96 38.93
C PHE A 725 7.61 7.35 39.45
N THR A 726 6.62 7.44 38.57
CA THR A 726 5.22 7.67 38.94
C THR A 726 4.34 6.58 38.36
N PHE A 727 3.32 6.17 39.10
CA PHE A 727 2.26 5.38 38.52
C PHE A 727 1.39 6.30 37.65
N LYS A 728 1.13 5.88 36.43
CA LYS A 728 0.20 6.55 35.51
C LYS A 728 -1.10 5.79 35.38
N ILE A 729 -1.03 4.47 35.53
CA ILE A 729 -2.18 3.57 35.57
C ILE A 729 -2.17 2.82 36.89
N ILE A 730 -3.32 2.80 37.56
CA ILE A 730 -3.52 2.05 38.81
C ILE A 730 -4.75 1.13 38.70
N PRO A 731 -4.80 0.02 39.45
CA PRO A 731 -5.99 -0.83 39.51
C PRO A 731 -7.02 -0.20 40.45
N LEU A 732 -8.21 0.04 39.93
CA LEU A 732 -9.40 0.34 40.74
C LEU A 732 -10.53 -0.61 40.33
N ALA A 733 -11.31 -1.08 41.28
CA ALA A 733 -12.61 -1.67 40.96
C ALA A 733 -13.47 -0.60 40.26
N SER A 734 -14.38 -1.04 39.37
CA SER A 734 -15.23 -0.10 38.63
C SER A 734 -16.01 0.84 39.56
N LYS A 735 -16.49 0.34 40.73
CA LYS A 735 -17.15 1.17 41.76
C LYS A 735 -16.25 2.30 42.27
N SER A 736 -15.00 1.98 42.59
CA SER A 736 -14.01 2.92 43.12
C SER A 736 -13.59 3.94 42.08
N HIS A 737 -13.43 3.50 40.82
CA HIS A 737 -13.14 4.40 39.71
C HIS A 737 -14.21 5.48 39.56
N TRP A 738 -15.49 5.11 39.61
CA TRP A 738 -16.58 6.08 39.54
C TRP A 738 -16.60 7.03 40.75
N LYS A 739 -16.38 6.52 41.97
CA LYS A 739 -16.29 7.35 43.19
C LYS A 739 -15.17 8.39 43.08
N VAL A 740 -13.99 8.02 42.60
CA VAL A 740 -12.87 8.95 42.39
C VAL A 740 -13.26 10.10 41.46
N HIS A 741 -14.03 9.82 40.41
CA HIS A 741 -14.45 10.84 39.43
C HIS A 741 -15.69 11.64 39.85
N ALA A 742 -16.46 11.18 40.85
CA ALA A 742 -17.67 11.85 41.30
C ALA A 742 -17.38 13.20 42.00
N ASN A 743 -16.23 13.34 42.65
CA ASN A 743 -15.83 14.57 43.33
C ASN A 743 -14.61 15.23 42.66
N LYS A 744 -14.86 16.22 41.80
CA LYS A 744 -13.80 16.94 41.06
C LYS A 744 -12.86 17.73 41.97
N GLU A 745 -13.34 18.26 43.09
CA GLU A 745 -12.53 19.06 44.01
C GLU A 745 -11.53 18.16 44.76
N GLU A 746 -11.96 16.97 45.15
CA GLU A 746 -11.09 15.97 45.78
C GLU A 746 -10.22 15.22 44.78
N PHE A 747 -10.53 15.25 43.48
CA PHE A 747 -9.83 14.47 42.46
C PHE A 747 -8.30 14.66 42.50
N LYS A 748 -7.84 15.92 42.62
CA LYS A 748 -6.41 16.24 42.71
C LYS A 748 -5.76 15.64 43.96
N ARG A 749 -6.43 15.72 45.11
CA ARG A 749 -5.97 15.14 46.38
C ARG A 749 -5.93 13.61 46.29
N ASN A 750 -7.00 13.01 45.77
CA ASN A 750 -7.15 11.57 45.60
C ASN A 750 -6.08 11.02 44.65
N LYS A 751 -5.77 11.71 43.56
CA LYS A 751 -4.67 11.33 42.65
C LYS A 751 -3.34 11.19 43.36
N ILE A 752 -2.95 12.20 44.15
CA ILE A 752 -1.69 12.20 44.91
C ILE A 752 -1.68 11.03 45.89
N LEU A 753 -2.77 10.85 46.64
CA LEU A 753 -2.94 9.79 47.62
C LEU A 753 -2.88 8.39 46.99
N LEU A 754 -3.53 8.19 45.85
CA LEU A 754 -3.54 6.91 45.13
C LEU A 754 -2.16 6.54 44.58
N ASN A 755 -1.43 7.51 44.03
CA ASN A 755 -0.05 7.31 43.60
C ASN A 755 0.85 6.95 44.80
N ALA A 756 0.69 7.62 45.94
CA ALA A 756 1.42 7.35 47.17
C ALA A 756 1.17 5.93 47.69
N ARG A 757 -0.10 5.51 47.75
CA ARG A 757 -0.49 4.14 48.12
C ARG A 757 0.15 3.10 47.22
N MET A 758 0.11 3.29 45.90
CA MET A 758 0.73 2.36 44.95
C MET A 758 2.26 2.30 45.11
N LYS A 759 2.93 3.44 45.32
CA LYS A 759 4.36 3.48 45.62
C LYS A 759 4.68 2.73 46.92
N HIS A 760 3.87 2.90 47.95
CA HIS A 760 4.04 2.19 49.21
C HIS A 760 3.87 0.67 49.06
N LEU A 761 2.81 0.20 48.39
CA LEU A 761 2.65 -1.23 48.10
C LEU A 761 3.83 -1.80 47.32
N TYR A 762 4.29 -1.06 46.31
CA TYR A 762 5.46 -1.44 45.52
C TYR A 762 6.72 -1.54 46.39
N ARG A 763 6.94 -0.62 47.32
CA ARG A 763 8.04 -0.65 48.29
C ARG A 763 7.99 -1.92 49.15
N ILE A 764 6.84 -2.24 49.74
CA ILE A 764 6.66 -3.43 50.59
C ILE A 764 6.87 -4.74 49.79
N LEU A 765 6.36 -4.81 48.54
CA LEU A 765 6.56 -5.97 47.67
C LEU A 765 8.05 -6.29 47.44
N ASN A 766 8.88 -5.25 47.46
CA ASN A 766 10.32 -5.32 47.21
C ASN A 766 11.18 -5.54 48.45
N PHE A 767 10.58 -5.70 49.63
CA PHE A 767 11.34 -6.11 50.79
C PHE A 767 12.02 -7.46 50.52
N SER A 768 13.35 -7.43 50.44
CA SER A 768 14.22 -8.58 50.16
C SER A 768 14.65 -9.30 51.44
N ASN A 769 14.78 -8.57 52.55
CA ASN A 769 15.44 -9.03 53.78
C ASN A 769 14.56 -8.91 55.04
N ILE A 770 13.28 -9.30 54.98
CA ILE A 770 12.47 -9.33 56.21
C ILE A 770 12.74 -10.64 56.98
N PRO A 771 13.15 -10.59 58.25
CA PRO A 771 13.28 -11.79 59.07
C PRO A 771 11.96 -12.57 59.11
N LYS A 772 12.02 -13.88 58.82
CA LYS A 772 10.83 -14.77 58.73
C LYS A 772 9.94 -14.75 59.98
N ARG A 773 10.51 -14.42 61.15
CA ARG A 773 9.78 -14.40 62.43
C ARG A 773 8.98 -13.12 62.66
N ASN A 774 9.34 -11.98 62.04
CA ASN A 774 8.78 -10.66 62.37
C ASN A 774 8.06 -9.94 61.21
N TYR A 775 7.96 -10.55 60.03
CA TYR A 775 7.42 -9.84 58.85
C TYR A 775 5.97 -9.35 59.00
N VAL A 776 5.12 -10.08 59.74
CA VAL A 776 3.73 -9.64 59.97
C VAL A 776 3.70 -8.32 60.72
N HIS A 777 4.47 -8.23 61.81
CA HIS A 777 4.55 -7.01 62.62
C HIS A 777 5.16 -5.84 61.82
N ILE A 778 6.24 -6.10 61.09
CA ILE A 778 6.92 -5.09 60.26
C ILE A 778 5.98 -4.55 59.18
N ILE A 779 5.30 -5.42 58.42
CA ILE A 779 4.39 -4.97 57.35
C ILE A 779 3.15 -4.27 57.95
N LYS A 780 2.60 -4.77 59.06
CA LYS A 780 1.50 -4.06 59.77
C LYS A 780 1.93 -2.65 60.18
N SER A 781 3.13 -2.50 60.72
CA SER A 781 3.71 -1.19 61.09
C SER A 781 3.82 -0.26 59.88
N GLU A 782 4.30 -0.73 58.73
CA GLU A 782 4.35 0.06 57.49
C GLU A 782 2.97 0.62 57.11
N PHE A 783 1.92 -0.21 57.10
CA PHE A 783 0.56 0.26 56.78
C PHE A 783 0.04 1.29 57.79
N ASN A 784 0.35 1.14 59.07
CA ASN A 784 -0.17 2.02 60.14
C ASN A 784 0.53 3.38 60.24
N ASN A 785 1.80 3.43 59.81
CA ASN A 785 2.68 4.58 60.05
C ASN A 785 3.02 5.39 58.80
N GLU A 786 2.76 4.88 57.59
CA GLU A 786 3.12 5.61 56.36
C GLU A 786 2.28 6.89 56.16
N THR A 787 2.97 8.03 55.99
CA THR A 787 2.38 9.36 55.78
C THR A 787 2.84 10.01 54.47
N ILE A 788 2.11 11.04 54.02
CA ILE A 788 2.49 11.92 52.91
C ILE A 788 2.05 13.36 53.19
N MET A 789 2.82 14.34 52.72
CA MET A 789 2.44 15.74 52.74
C MET A 789 1.56 16.10 51.54
N ILE A 790 0.33 16.57 51.77
CA ILE A 790 -0.55 17.12 50.73
C ILE A 790 -1.02 18.50 51.19
N ASN A 791 -0.74 19.53 50.39
CA ASN A 791 -1.10 20.92 50.69
C ASN A 791 -0.64 21.38 52.10
N GLY A 792 0.56 20.96 52.52
CA GLY A 792 1.13 21.32 53.83
C GLY A 792 0.59 20.52 55.02
N GLN A 793 -0.33 19.58 54.82
CA GLN A 793 -0.82 18.69 55.88
C GLN A 793 -0.21 17.29 55.74
N GLU A 794 0.26 16.75 56.87
CA GLU A 794 0.67 15.35 56.96
C GLU A 794 -0.57 14.45 57.05
N ILE A 795 -0.68 13.50 56.12
CA ILE A 795 -1.83 12.60 56.01
C ILE A 795 -1.33 11.16 56.04
N LYS A 796 -1.89 10.32 56.91
CA LYS A 796 -1.70 8.87 56.87
C LYS A 796 -2.25 8.31 55.56
N ILE A 797 -1.41 7.70 54.73
CA ILE A 797 -1.87 7.29 53.39
C ILE A 797 -2.90 6.16 53.47
N TRP A 798 -2.84 5.33 54.52
CA TRP A 798 -3.80 4.27 54.82
C TRP A 798 -4.70 4.60 56.03
N ASP A 799 -5.14 5.85 56.16
CA ASP A 799 -6.08 6.24 57.23
C ASP A 799 -7.30 5.29 57.29
N LYS A 800 -7.76 4.90 58.49
CA LYS A 800 -8.89 3.97 58.71
C LYS A 800 -8.81 2.66 57.92
N PHE A 801 -7.61 2.10 57.71
CA PHE A 801 -7.46 0.83 57.01
C PHE A 801 -7.70 -0.35 57.98
N GLN A 802 -8.62 -1.25 57.62
CA GLN A 802 -9.04 -2.34 58.49
C GLN A 802 -7.94 -3.39 58.66
N GLU A 803 -7.65 -3.79 59.90
CA GLU A 803 -6.59 -4.75 60.21
C GLU A 803 -6.77 -6.09 59.48
N LYS A 804 -8.00 -6.60 59.38
CA LYS A 804 -8.31 -7.83 58.64
C LYS A 804 -7.85 -7.80 57.18
N ILE A 805 -7.91 -6.63 56.53
CA ILE A 805 -7.52 -6.46 55.13
C ILE A 805 -6.00 -6.44 55.02
N ILE A 806 -5.31 -5.82 55.98
CA ILE A 806 -3.84 -5.84 56.08
C ILE A 806 -3.35 -7.28 56.27
N GLU A 807 -3.97 -8.04 57.16
CA GLU A 807 -3.62 -9.45 57.40
C GLU A 807 -3.80 -10.33 56.15
N GLU A 808 -4.94 -10.19 55.47
CA GLU A 808 -5.19 -10.88 54.21
C GLU A 808 -4.19 -10.45 53.11
N TRP A 809 -3.81 -9.18 53.07
CA TRP A 809 -2.79 -8.68 52.13
C TRP A 809 -1.43 -9.31 52.42
N ILE A 810 -1.01 -9.38 53.69
CA ILE A 810 0.22 -10.04 54.13
C ILE A 810 0.19 -11.54 53.76
N ARG A 811 -0.97 -12.20 53.92
CA ARG A 811 -1.15 -13.60 53.52
C ARG A 811 -0.96 -13.78 52.01
N ARG A 812 -1.53 -12.89 51.19
CA ARG A 812 -1.33 -12.88 49.73
C ARG A 812 0.12 -12.58 49.36
N TRP A 813 0.78 -11.64 50.05
CA TRP A 813 2.18 -11.29 49.82
C TRP A 813 3.09 -12.49 50.05
N LYS A 814 2.91 -13.19 51.17
CA LYS A 814 3.63 -14.42 51.49
C LYS A 814 3.37 -15.50 50.43
N ALA A 815 2.11 -15.71 50.07
CA ALA A 815 1.74 -16.68 49.05
C ALA A 815 2.39 -16.34 47.70
N ARG A 816 2.45 -15.06 47.31
CA ARG A 816 3.04 -14.64 46.04
C ARG A 816 4.54 -14.90 45.95
N LYS A 817 5.27 -14.82 47.07
CA LYS A 817 6.71 -15.12 47.15
C LYS A 817 7.02 -16.62 47.00
N ILE A 818 6.07 -17.50 47.30
CA ILE A 818 6.28 -18.95 47.36
C ILE A 818 5.64 -19.67 46.16
N LEU A 819 4.44 -19.26 45.78
CA LEU A 819 3.63 -19.93 44.77
C LEU A 819 4.00 -19.48 43.35
N SER A 820 3.90 -20.40 42.40
CA SER A 820 3.93 -20.06 40.97
C SER A 820 2.74 -19.17 40.58
N ASP A 821 2.84 -18.50 39.42
CA ASP A 821 1.73 -17.72 38.86
C ASP A 821 0.44 -18.56 38.77
N LYS A 822 0.54 -19.80 38.29
CA LYS A 822 -0.62 -20.69 38.17
C LYS A 822 -1.27 -20.93 39.53
N GLU A 823 -0.49 -21.30 40.55
CA GLU A 823 -0.99 -21.62 41.88
C GLU A 823 -1.58 -20.39 42.58
N TYR A 824 -0.89 -19.26 42.54
CA TYR A 824 -1.35 -18.01 43.13
C TYR A 824 -2.71 -17.58 42.55
N TYR A 825 -2.79 -17.47 41.22
CA TYR A 825 -4.03 -17.03 40.58
C TYR A 825 -5.14 -18.07 40.66
N THR A 826 -4.84 -19.38 40.68
CA THR A 826 -5.87 -20.39 40.93
C THR A 826 -6.45 -20.28 42.35
N ARG A 827 -5.62 -19.87 43.33
CA ARG A 827 -6.06 -19.73 44.72
C ARG A 827 -6.89 -18.47 44.97
N TYR A 828 -6.46 -17.32 44.43
CA TYR A 828 -7.05 -16.02 44.76
C TYR A 828 -7.94 -15.43 43.68
N TYR A 829 -7.78 -15.86 42.42
CA TYR A 829 -8.48 -15.35 41.25
C TYR A 829 -8.77 -16.46 40.20
N PRO A 830 -9.40 -17.59 40.61
CA PRO A 830 -9.53 -18.79 39.77
C PRO A 830 -10.25 -18.53 38.44
N ASN A 831 -11.29 -17.70 38.44
CA ASN A 831 -12.06 -17.40 37.23
C ASN A 831 -11.26 -16.48 36.30
N PHE A 832 -10.59 -15.45 36.84
CA PHE A 832 -9.67 -14.64 36.03
C PHE A 832 -8.56 -15.50 35.42
N TYR A 833 -7.95 -16.39 36.21
CA TYR A 833 -6.92 -17.29 35.70
C TYR A 833 -7.44 -18.16 34.55
N THR A 834 -8.56 -18.85 34.79
CA THR A 834 -9.12 -19.85 33.87
C THR A 834 -9.63 -19.23 32.58
N TYR A 835 -10.38 -18.12 32.68
CA TYR A 835 -11.11 -17.56 31.55
C TYR A 835 -10.41 -16.39 30.87
N HIS A 836 -9.47 -15.71 31.52
CA HIS A 836 -8.74 -14.57 30.95
C HIS A 836 -7.24 -14.83 30.78
N TYR A 837 -6.52 -15.17 31.87
CA TYR A 837 -5.06 -15.18 31.84
C TYR A 837 -4.47 -16.42 31.15
N LYS A 838 -4.92 -17.63 31.51
CA LYS A 838 -4.44 -18.89 30.91
C LYS A 838 -4.67 -18.97 29.39
N PRO A 839 -5.84 -18.59 28.84
CA PRO A 839 -6.03 -18.52 27.39
C PRO A 839 -5.09 -17.52 26.71
N LEU A 840 -4.78 -16.41 27.39
CA LEU A 840 -3.86 -15.39 26.91
C LEU A 840 -2.42 -15.92 26.88
N LEU A 841 -1.97 -16.63 27.92
CA LEU A 841 -0.65 -17.31 27.92
C LEU A 841 -0.52 -18.33 26.80
N ARG A 842 -1.55 -19.16 26.57
CA ARG A 842 -1.57 -20.09 25.43
C ARG A 842 -1.45 -19.35 24.09
N ASP A 843 -2.13 -18.21 23.95
CA ASP A 843 -2.07 -17.39 22.74
C ASP A 843 -0.70 -16.75 22.52
N MET A 844 -0.04 -16.34 23.62
CA MET A 844 1.34 -15.83 23.62
C MET A 844 2.33 -16.90 23.18
N GLU A 845 2.15 -18.13 23.66
CA GLU A 845 3.01 -19.25 23.31
C GLU A 845 2.85 -19.61 21.83
N LEU A 846 1.62 -19.65 21.33
CA LEU A 846 1.35 -19.79 19.90
C LEU A 846 2.03 -18.67 19.09
N PHE A 847 2.08 -17.44 19.60
CA PHE A 847 2.80 -16.35 18.94
C PHE A 847 4.33 -16.59 18.90
N ARG A 848 4.94 -16.98 20.03
CA ARG A 848 6.37 -17.29 20.13
C ARG A 848 6.77 -18.41 19.17
N GLN A 849 5.94 -19.42 19.05
CA GLN A 849 6.09 -20.55 18.12
C GLN A 849 5.79 -20.20 16.66
N LYS A 850 5.43 -18.95 16.34
CA LYS A 850 5.00 -18.49 15.00
C LYS A 850 3.82 -19.32 14.45
N ASN A 851 2.96 -19.82 15.34
CA ASN A 851 1.82 -20.66 14.99
C ASN A 851 0.65 -19.81 14.46
N SER A 852 0.12 -20.18 13.29
CA SER A 852 -1.00 -19.49 12.63
C SER A 852 -2.33 -19.51 13.40
N ASN A 853 -2.44 -20.36 14.43
CA ASN A 853 -3.60 -20.39 15.32
C ASN A 853 -3.56 -19.31 16.42
N CYS A 854 -2.48 -18.53 16.51
CA CYS A 854 -2.43 -17.35 17.38
C CYS A 854 -3.58 -16.39 17.02
N LYS A 855 -4.43 -16.10 18.00
CA LYS A 855 -5.63 -15.27 17.84
C LYS A 855 -5.29 -13.78 17.82
N LYS A 856 -4.23 -13.35 18.52
CA LYS A 856 -3.88 -11.94 18.71
C LYS A 856 -2.40 -11.61 18.39
N PRO A 857 -1.88 -11.99 17.21
CA PRO A 857 -0.48 -11.79 16.89
C PRO A 857 -0.07 -10.30 16.85
N GLU A 858 -0.99 -9.39 16.48
CA GLU A 858 -0.72 -7.94 16.47
C GLU A 858 -0.45 -7.41 17.89
N PHE A 859 -1.23 -7.87 18.87
CA PHE A 859 -1.06 -7.49 20.28
C PHE A 859 0.27 -7.99 20.84
N TRP A 860 0.62 -9.25 20.59
CA TRP A 860 1.85 -9.83 21.12
C TRP A 860 3.10 -9.20 20.54
N TYR A 861 3.09 -8.93 19.24
CA TYR A 861 4.17 -8.21 18.61
C TYR A 861 4.42 -6.85 19.27
N TRP A 862 3.36 -6.07 19.52
CA TRP A 862 3.50 -4.81 20.26
C TRP A 862 3.94 -5.02 21.70
N TYR A 863 3.39 -6.02 22.38
CA TYR A 863 3.73 -6.34 23.75
C TYR A 863 5.24 -6.60 23.87
N PHE A 864 5.79 -7.47 23.04
CA PHE A 864 7.24 -7.75 23.04
C PHE A 864 8.08 -6.56 22.56
N ARG A 865 7.66 -5.86 21.50
CA ARG A 865 8.49 -4.82 20.86
C ARG A 865 8.47 -3.48 21.57
N HIS A 866 7.33 -3.09 22.14
CA HIS A 866 7.11 -1.75 22.68
C HIS A 866 6.77 -1.77 24.16
N TYR A 867 5.99 -2.75 24.61
CA TYR A 867 5.62 -2.85 26.02
C TYR A 867 6.79 -3.38 26.86
N LEU A 868 7.43 -4.49 26.47
CA LEU A 868 8.52 -5.10 27.24
C LEU A 868 9.88 -4.43 27.02
N LYS A 869 10.15 -3.87 25.82
CA LYS A 869 11.47 -3.30 25.48
C LYS A 869 11.88 -2.11 26.35
N LYS A 870 10.93 -1.36 26.91
CA LYS A 870 11.23 -0.32 27.89
C LYS A 870 11.51 -1.04 29.23
N LYS A 871 12.74 -0.99 29.74
CA LYS A 871 13.09 -1.43 31.11
C LYS A 871 12.18 -0.64 32.07
N LYS A 872 11.06 -1.24 32.46
CA LYS A 872 9.88 -0.53 32.99
C LYS A 872 9.68 -0.64 34.49
N TYR A 873 10.43 -1.53 35.13
CA TYR A 873 10.40 -1.65 36.56
C TYR A 873 11.57 -0.85 37.13
N PRO A 874 11.33 0.06 38.09
CA PRO A 874 12.38 0.73 38.83
C PRO A 874 13.45 -0.27 39.28
N ASN A 875 14.74 0.08 39.10
CA ASN A 875 15.89 -0.83 39.29
C ASN A 875 15.77 -1.63 40.60
N GLY A 876 15.98 -2.96 40.52
CA GLY A 876 15.93 -3.86 41.67
C GLY A 876 15.07 -5.12 41.47
N ILE A 877 14.32 -5.22 40.36
CA ILE A 877 13.46 -6.37 40.10
C ILE A 877 13.70 -6.95 38.70
N THR A 878 14.51 -8.01 38.63
CA THR A 878 14.37 -9.03 37.59
C THR A 878 13.15 -9.88 37.95
N TYR A 879 11.94 -9.41 37.59
CA TYR A 879 10.84 -10.35 37.50
C TYR A 879 11.21 -11.35 36.39
N ARG A 880 11.21 -12.65 36.72
CA ARG A 880 11.38 -13.79 35.80
C ARG A 880 10.21 -13.87 34.79
N PHE A 881 9.92 -12.81 34.05
CA PHE A 881 8.90 -12.80 32.99
C PHE A 881 9.47 -13.11 31.60
N CYS A 882 10.79 -13.33 31.50
CA CYS A 882 11.49 -13.45 30.23
C CYS A 882 12.51 -14.59 30.18
N ASP A 883 12.22 -15.72 30.84
CA ASP A 883 12.75 -17.01 30.38
C ASP A 883 11.62 -17.76 29.64
#